data_AF-A0A7S2R7C2-F1
#
_entry.id   AF-A0A7S2R7C2-F1
#
_cell.length_a   1.000
_cell.length_b   1.000
_cell.length_c   1.000
_cell.angle_alpha   90.00
_cell.angle_beta   90.00
_cell.angle_gamma   90.00
#
_symmetry.space_group_name_H-M   'P 1'
#
loop_
_entity.id
_entity.type
_entity.pdbx_description
1 polymer ?
#
loop_
_entity_poly.entity_id
_entity_poly.type
_entity_poly.pdbx_seq_one_letter_code
_entity_poly.pdbx_strand_id
1 'polypeptide(L)'
;MSGEEGNKSELEWPMDRVRQTFIDYFAKKYDHTVWPSSPCVPHDDPTLLFANAGMNQYKPLFLGTCDPNVPMSGLKRAVNSQKCIRAGGKHNDLDDVGKDVYHHTFFEMLGNWSFGDYFKKEAIEMAWKCLTEEFGIDPERLYASYFAGDESSPCDEESRAIWLQFLPENRVLPFGKEDNFWEMGATGPCGPCIEIHYDRIGNRDASKLVNADLPDVIEIWNNVFIQFNREADGSIRPLPARHIDTGMGFERLVSILQGVSSNYDTDIFQPLFVAIQQATGCSESYSGKIGTEDGPLFRDMAYRVIADHIRTLCFAIADGAVPSNDGRGYVLRRVLRRAVRYGRQNLNAKQLGFFSTLVPTVVELYKNSFPELGEKQEMVTAIIAEEEASFSRTLDKGLLKFSDMADKVPKGQPFSGADAHFLYSSMGFPVDLTELMAEERGLALDRKGFEDKMQHEKDLSIKAHEEKLKAGSDGKDMRLVAEQTAYLVNSLHLENTDDSFKYQWDVPLNDCKVKALFIGRGETPDGMGFLDTVSTESGTVGIILDKTAFYAEAGGQIYDTGVIQSENASMTVNAVLAYGQFVLHLGALTHGSFQVGDSLSCQVDYQRRNPIASNHTMTHVLNFALKHVLEDSHANATIDQKGSSVDSSRLRFDFSFPKPLS
;
A
#
# COMPACT_ATOMS: atom_id res chain seq x y z
N MET A 1 32.36 15.68 48.43
CA MET A 1 33.31 14.65 47.97
C MET A 1 32.87 14.27 46.57
N SER A 2 33.79 14.51 45.64
CA SER A 2 33.80 14.21 44.20
C SER A 2 32.63 13.39 43.64
N GLY A 3 31.82 14.04 42.81
CA GLY A 3 31.04 13.36 41.78
C GLY A 3 31.99 12.92 40.67
N GLU A 4 32.09 11.62 40.45
CA GLU A 4 32.62 11.06 39.22
C GLU A 4 31.50 11.17 38.18
N GLU A 5 31.53 12.24 37.38
CA GLU A 5 30.91 12.24 36.06
C GLU A 5 31.69 11.22 35.22
N GLY A 6 31.13 10.01 35.11
CA GLY A 6 31.65 8.96 34.26
C GLY A 6 31.78 9.48 32.82
N ASN A 7 33.02 9.54 32.36
CA ASN A 7 33.42 9.82 30.99
C ASN A 7 32.69 8.84 30.05
N LYS A 8 31.58 9.25 29.43
CA LYS A 8 30.95 8.46 28.34
C LYS A 8 31.99 8.39 27.24
N SER A 9 32.58 7.22 27.00
CA SER A 9 33.49 7.03 25.87
C SER A 9 32.76 7.42 24.60
N GLU A 10 33.29 8.40 23.88
CA GLU A 10 32.78 8.81 22.57
C GLU A 10 32.81 7.58 21.64
N LEU A 11 31.67 7.24 21.03
CA LEU A 11 31.60 6.09 20.12
C LEU A 11 32.57 6.31 18.97
N GLU A 12 33.39 5.31 18.65
CA GLU A 12 34.31 5.40 17.51
C GLU A 12 33.55 5.49 16.19
N TRP A 13 32.50 4.67 16.04
CA TRP A 13 31.68 4.58 14.82
C TRP A 13 30.22 4.98 15.09
N PRO A 14 29.93 6.27 15.33
CA PRO A 14 28.55 6.75 15.39
C PRO A 14 27.89 6.65 14.00
N MET A 15 26.57 6.52 13.96
CA MET A 15 25.79 6.28 12.74
C MET A 15 26.13 7.26 11.60
N ASP A 16 26.28 8.55 11.91
CA ASP A 16 26.60 9.57 10.91
C ASP A 16 28.00 9.41 10.33
N ARG A 17 28.99 9.00 11.14
CA ARG A 17 30.34 8.70 10.65
C ARG A 17 30.31 7.49 9.72
N VAL A 18 29.56 6.44 10.08
CA VAL A 18 29.45 5.22 9.24
C VAL A 18 28.88 5.58 7.87
N ARG A 19 27.75 6.32 7.84
CA ARG A 19 27.10 6.76 6.60
C ARG A 19 28.05 7.63 5.75
N GLN A 20 28.65 8.65 6.35
CA GLN A 20 29.53 9.56 5.61
C GLN A 20 30.79 8.87 5.10
N THR A 21 31.34 7.92 5.86
CA THR A 21 32.54 7.16 5.44
C THR A 21 32.27 6.36 4.17
N PHE A 22 31.12 5.68 4.09
CA PHE A 22 30.73 4.96 2.88
C PHE A 22 30.57 5.90 1.67
N ILE A 23 29.82 6.99 1.84
CA ILE A 23 29.57 7.97 0.77
C ILE A 23 30.89 8.59 0.30
N ASP A 24 31.75 9.02 1.23
CA ASP A 24 33.04 9.64 0.93
C ASP A 24 34.00 8.68 0.24
N TYR A 25 34.02 7.41 0.64
CA TYR A 25 34.87 6.40 0.02
C TYR A 25 34.58 6.28 -1.48
N PHE A 26 33.32 6.08 -1.86
CA PHE A 26 32.93 5.94 -3.26
C PHE A 26 33.03 7.26 -4.04
N ALA A 27 32.63 8.37 -3.42
CA ALA A 27 32.66 9.68 -4.07
C ALA A 27 34.10 10.17 -4.32
N LYS A 28 34.99 10.05 -3.32
CA LYS A 28 36.35 10.61 -3.38
C LYS A 28 37.36 9.66 -4.03
N LYS A 29 37.22 8.34 -3.88
CA LYS A 29 38.19 7.36 -4.41
C LYS A 29 37.79 6.75 -5.75
N TYR A 30 36.50 6.75 -6.10
CA TYR A 30 35.99 6.07 -7.29
C TYR A 30 35.03 6.93 -8.11
N ASP A 31 35.03 8.25 -7.93
CA ASP A 31 34.26 9.21 -8.73
C ASP A 31 32.75 8.89 -8.84
N HIS A 32 32.17 8.28 -7.79
CA HIS A 32 30.72 8.10 -7.74
C HIS A 32 30.04 9.43 -7.45
N THR A 33 28.97 9.73 -8.18
CA THR A 33 28.18 10.93 -7.91
C THR A 33 27.34 10.69 -6.65
N VAL A 34 27.48 11.56 -5.64
CA VAL A 34 26.56 11.54 -4.50
C VAL A 34 25.19 11.97 -4.99
N TRP A 35 24.22 11.06 -4.97
CA TRP A 35 22.88 11.29 -5.48
C TRP A 35 21.86 11.22 -4.33
N PRO A 36 20.89 12.13 -4.21
CA PRO A 36 19.94 12.08 -3.11
C PRO A 36 19.12 10.79 -3.12
N SER A 37 18.74 10.30 -1.94
CA SER A 37 17.78 9.20 -1.80
C SER A 37 16.44 9.62 -2.43
N SER A 38 15.80 8.71 -3.17
CA SER A 38 14.41 8.91 -3.58
C SER A 38 13.46 8.78 -2.39
N PRO A 39 12.21 9.28 -2.50
CA PRO A 39 11.15 8.94 -1.57
C PRO A 39 10.97 7.43 -1.43
N CYS A 40 10.64 6.96 -0.23
CA CYS A 40 10.24 5.56 0.01
C CYS A 40 8.86 5.24 -0.59
N VAL A 41 8.12 6.27 -1.01
CA VAL A 41 6.80 6.22 -1.65
C VAL A 41 7.00 6.45 -3.15
N PRO A 42 7.12 5.40 -3.98
CA PRO A 42 7.33 5.57 -5.41
C PRO A 42 6.06 6.17 -6.04
N HIS A 43 6.24 7.27 -6.79
CA HIS A 43 5.16 7.94 -7.53
C HIS A 43 4.96 7.34 -8.94
N ASP A 44 6.04 6.90 -9.58
CA ASP A 44 6.06 6.46 -10.98
C ASP A 44 6.08 4.93 -11.17
N ASP A 45 6.01 4.15 -10.07
CA ASP A 45 5.95 2.69 -10.13
C ASP A 45 4.70 2.16 -9.40
N PRO A 46 3.61 1.85 -10.12
CA PRO A 46 2.37 1.35 -9.52
C PRO A 46 2.50 -0.11 -9.02
N THR A 47 3.60 -0.80 -9.34
CA THR A 47 3.81 -2.19 -8.92
C THR A 47 4.38 -2.32 -7.50
N LEU A 48 4.85 -1.22 -6.92
CA LEU A 48 5.44 -1.17 -5.59
C LEU A 48 4.60 -0.33 -4.62
N LEU A 49 4.37 -0.88 -3.43
CA LEU A 49 3.78 -0.10 -2.33
C LEU A 49 4.79 0.91 -1.76
N PHE A 50 6.03 0.45 -1.60
CA PHE A 50 7.17 1.22 -1.11
C PHE A 50 8.44 0.85 -1.88
N ALA A 51 9.44 1.75 -1.89
CA ALA A 51 10.78 1.43 -2.33
C ALA A 51 11.40 0.42 -1.34
N ASN A 52 11.73 -0.77 -1.83
CA ASN A 52 12.22 -1.89 -1.03
C ASN A 52 13.73 -2.14 -1.21
N ALA A 53 14.34 -1.46 -2.19
CA ALA A 53 15.75 -1.53 -2.52
C ALA A 53 16.28 -0.20 -3.10
N GLY A 54 17.58 0.02 -2.95
CA GLY A 54 18.34 1.13 -3.52
C GLY A 54 18.12 1.36 -5.02
N MET A 55 18.04 0.25 -5.75
CA MET A 55 17.95 0.20 -7.21
C MET A 55 16.64 0.76 -7.79
N ASN A 56 15.56 0.83 -6.98
CA ASN A 56 14.23 1.19 -7.50
C ASN A 56 14.23 2.55 -8.21
N GLN A 57 14.95 3.54 -7.68
CA GLN A 57 15.05 4.88 -8.27
C GLN A 57 15.83 4.91 -9.58
N TYR A 58 16.70 3.92 -9.83
CA TYR A 58 17.58 3.85 -10.99
C TYR A 58 17.08 2.89 -12.07
N LYS A 59 15.89 2.30 -11.90
CA LYS A 59 15.25 1.42 -12.90
C LYS A 59 15.28 1.99 -14.32
N PRO A 60 15.00 3.28 -14.58
CA PRO A 60 15.09 3.82 -15.94
C PRO A 60 16.50 3.81 -16.52
N LEU A 61 17.56 3.90 -15.70
CA LEU A 61 18.94 3.81 -16.16
C LEU A 61 19.32 2.37 -16.52
N PHE A 62 18.93 1.39 -15.71
CA PHE A 62 19.18 -0.04 -16.02
C PHE A 62 18.46 -0.49 -17.29
N LEU A 63 17.26 0.03 -17.54
CA LEU A 63 16.45 -0.33 -18.70
C LEU A 63 16.76 0.52 -19.94
N GLY A 64 17.58 1.58 -19.81
CA GLY A 64 17.82 2.54 -20.89
C GLY A 64 16.59 3.34 -21.30
N THR A 65 15.64 3.53 -20.39
CA THR A 65 14.37 4.26 -20.59
C THR A 65 14.32 5.61 -19.89
N CYS A 66 15.43 6.04 -19.27
CA CYS A 66 15.54 7.34 -18.61
C CYS A 66 15.36 8.49 -19.62
N ASP A 67 14.55 9.49 -19.27
CA ASP A 67 14.36 10.69 -20.09
C ASP A 67 15.71 11.43 -20.25
N PRO A 68 16.23 11.64 -21.48
CA PRO A 68 17.51 12.29 -21.70
C PRO A 68 17.56 13.76 -21.23
N ASN A 69 16.41 14.36 -20.90
CA ASN A 69 16.33 15.74 -20.41
C ASN A 69 16.39 15.85 -18.89
N VAL A 70 16.27 14.74 -18.14
CA VAL A 70 16.36 14.80 -16.68
C VAL A 70 17.81 14.64 -16.22
N PRO A 71 18.24 15.30 -15.12
CA PRO A 71 19.63 15.24 -14.63
C PRO A 71 20.15 13.81 -14.38
N MET A 72 19.27 12.88 -13.98
CA MET A 72 19.61 11.49 -13.71
C MET A 72 20.17 10.74 -14.94
N SER A 73 19.77 11.14 -16.16
CA SER A 73 20.18 10.46 -17.41
C SER A 73 21.68 10.49 -17.67
N GLY A 74 22.40 11.48 -17.10
CA GLY A 74 23.86 11.61 -17.22
C GLY A 74 24.66 10.80 -16.20
N LEU A 75 24.00 10.10 -15.25
CA LEU A 75 24.70 9.33 -14.23
C LEU A 75 25.38 8.11 -14.83
N LYS A 76 26.69 7.99 -14.57
CA LYS A 76 27.47 6.77 -14.83
C LYS A 76 27.71 5.94 -13.58
N ARG A 77 27.86 6.64 -12.45
CA ARG A 77 28.11 6.06 -11.13
C ARG A 77 27.35 6.87 -10.09
N ALA A 78 26.70 6.21 -9.14
CA ALA A 78 25.98 6.88 -8.06
C ALA A 78 26.29 6.23 -6.71
N VAL A 79 26.27 7.00 -5.63
CA VAL A 79 26.37 6.49 -4.25
C VAL A 79 25.40 7.25 -3.36
N ASN A 80 24.69 6.54 -2.48
CA ASN A 80 23.83 7.15 -1.45
C ASN A 80 23.49 6.20 -0.29
N SER A 81 22.69 6.74 0.64
CA SER A 81 21.94 5.97 1.63
C SER A 81 20.46 6.03 1.25
N GLN A 82 19.92 4.96 0.68
CA GLN A 82 18.52 4.93 0.24
C GLN A 82 17.59 4.55 1.39
N LYS A 83 16.52 5.33 1.57
CA LYS A 83 15.37 5.00 2.42
C LYS A 83 14.60 3.80 1.86
N CYS A 84 14.50 2.70 2.60
CA CYS A 84 13.76 1.51 2.20
C CYS A 84 12.69 1.13 3.22
N ILE A 85 11.53 0.69 2.74
CA ILE A 85 10.48 0.10 3.58
C ILE A 85 10.13 -1.30 3.07
N ARG A 86 10.16 -2.27 3.99
CA ARG A 86 9.71 -3.66 3.80
C ARG A 86 8.54 -3.95 4.73
N ALA A 87 7.38 -3.43 4.35
CA ALA A 87 6.11 -3.69 5.01
C ALA A 87 5.04 -3.93 3.94
N GLY A 88 4.53 -5.16 3.87
CA GLY A 88 3.59 -5.62 2.85
C GLY A 88 4.21 -5.98 1.49
N GLY A 89 3.45 -6.68 0.64
CA GLY A 89 3.93 -7.18 -0.66
C GLY A 89 4.83 -8.42 -0.56
N LYS A 90 5.69 -8.65 -1.56
CA LYS A 90 6.62 -9.79 -1.63
C LYS A 90 7.70 -9.73 -0.54
N HIS A 91 8.23 -8.53 -0.25
CA HIS A 91 9.26 -8.30 0.75
C HIS A 91 8.62 -7.66 1.98
N ASN A 92 8.31 -8.48 2.99
CA ASN A 92 7.53 -8.06 4.14
C ASN A 92 8.15 -8.59 5.44
N ASP A 93 8.83 -7.71 6.16
CA ASP A 93 9.51 -8.06 7.41
C ASP A 93 8.66 -7.66 8.64
N LEU A 94 7.46 -7.10 8.41
CA LEU A 94 6.58 -6.56 9.45
C LEU A 94 6.31 -7.55 10.59
N ASP A 95 6.18 -8.83 10.26
CA ASP A 95 5.85 -9.86 11.24
C ASP A 95 7.05 -10.38 12.03
N ASP A 96 8.27 -10.14 11.55
CA ASP A 96 9.53 -10.50 12.20
C ASP A 96 10.08 -9.39 13.09
N VAL A 97 9.78 -8.12 12.77
CA VAL A 97 10.22 -6.97 13.57
C VAL A 97 9.89 -7.15 15.05
N GLY A 98 10.93 -6.99 15.86
CA GLY A 98 10.93 -7.10 17.31
C GLY A 98 11.11 -8.50 17.88
N LYS A 99 10.83 -9.56 17.09
CA LYS A 99 11.04 -10.96 17.49
C LYS A 99 12.52 -11.33 17.44
N ASP A 100 13.23 -10.82 16.44
CA ASP A 100 14.68 -10.93 16.33
C ASP A 100 15.39 -9.58 16.56
N VAL A 101 16.68 -9.56 16.25
CA VAL A 101 17.60 -8.47 16.54
C VAL A 101 18.08 -7.71 15.31
N TYR A 102 17.57 -8.03 14.11
CA TYR A 102 18.12 -7.52 12.87
C TYR A 102 17.14 -7.18 11.73
N HIS A 103 15.89 -7.63 11.78
CA HIS A 103 14.84 -7.21 10.83
C HIS A 103 14.21 -5.88 11.23
N HIS A 104 13.86 -5.09 10.22
CA HIS A 104 13.28 -3.75 10.35
C HIS A 104 12.20 -3.53 9.28
N THR A 105 11.14 -2.77 9.58
CA THR A 105 10.21 -2.34 8.53
C THR A 105 10.77 -1.17 7.75
N PHE A 106 11.57 -0.30 8.39
CA PHE A 106 12.34 0.75 7.73
C PHE A 106 13.83 0.57 8.01
N PHE A 107 14.61 0.64 6.95
CA PHE A 107 16.06 0.60 7.05
C PHE A 107 16.70 1.45 5.96
N GLU A 108 17.96 1.80 6.19
CA GLU A 108 18.78 2.45 5.19
C GLU A 108 19.58 1.41 4.41
N MET A 109 19.52 1.50 3.08
CA MET A 109 20.35 0.71 2.18
C MET A 109 21.47 1.58 1.64
N LEU A 110 22.69 1.39 2.15
CA LEU A 110 23.87 2.00 1.59
C LEU A 110 24.17 1.33 0.25
N GLY A 111 24.22 2.10 -0.83
CA GLY A 111 24.41 1.54 -2.16
C GLY A 111 25.35 2.36 -3.03
N ASN A 112 26.04 1.66 -3.91
CA ASN A 112 26.80 2.22 -5.02
C ASN A 112 26.35 1.55 -6.33
N TRP A 113 26.19 2.35 -7.37
CA TRP A 113 25.65 1.89 -8.65
C TRP A 113 26.62 2.18 -9.79
N SER A 114 26.63 1.28 -10.78
CA SER A 114 27.32 1.46 -12.07
C SER A 114 26.31 1.36 -13.20
N PHE A 115 26.33 2.32 -14.11
CA PHE A 115 25.47 2.35 -15.28
C PHE A 115 26.29 2.17 -16.57
N GLY A 116 26.56 0.90 -16.93
CA GLY A 116 27.33 0.59 -18.14
C GLY A 116 28.80 0.98 -18.09
N ASP A 117 29.38 1.09 -16.89
CA ASP A 117 30.73 1.64 -16.69
C ASP A 117 31.74 0.60 -16.16
N TYR A 118 31.65 0.19 -14.89
CA TYR A 118 32.40 -0.95 -14.33
C TYR A 118 31.49 -2.13 -13.98
N PHE A 119 32.08 -3.31 -13.75
CA PHE A 119 31.33 -4.54 -13.47
C PHE A 119 31.95 -5.34 -12.30
N LYS A 120 31.88 -6.68 -12.35
CA LYS A 120 32.17 -7.59 -11.24
C LYS A 120 33.53 -7.37 -10.56
N LYS A 121 34.61 -7.33 -11.34
CA LYS A 121 35.97 -7.26 -10.80
C LYS A 121 36.15 -6.01 -9.95
N GLU A 122 35.85 -4.85 -10.51
CA GLU A 122 35.97 -3.59 -9.80
C GLU A 122 34.97 -3.50 -8.64
N ALA A 123 33.73 -3.99 -8.80
CA ALA A 123 32.73 -3.97 -7.73
C ALA A 123 33.18 -4.78 -6.50
N ILE A 124 33.67 -6.02 -6.71
CA ILE A 124 34.14 -6.89 -5.64
C ILE A 124 35.40 -6.32 -4.99
N GLU A 125 36.36 -5.81 -5.78
CA GLU A 125 37.56 -5.13 -5.26
C GLU A 125 37.22 -3.91 -4.40
N MET A 126 36.27 -3.08 -4.85
CA MET A 126 35.82 -1.90 -4.10
C MET A 126 35.12 -2.30 -2.80
N ALA A 127 34.27 -3.33 -2.82
CA ALA A 127 33.55 -3.81 -1.65
C ALA A 127 34.52 -4.37 -0.60
N TRP A 128 35.48 -5.19 -1.02
CA TRP A 128 36.52 -5.74 -0.14
C TRP A 128 37.31 -4.65 0.58
N LYS A 129 37.83 -3.67 -0.18
CA LYS A 129 38.62 -2.56 0.37
C LYS A 129 37.78 -1.66 1.27
N CYS A 130 36.52 -1.42 0.93
CA CYS A 130 35.61 -0.63 1.76
C CYS A 130 35.48 -1.27 3.17
N LEU A 131 35.17 -2.57 3.22
CA LEU A 131 34.99 -3.28 4.48
C LEU A 131 36.30 -3.41 5.27
N THR A 132 37.39 -3.82 4.62
CA THR A 132 38.63 -4.21 5.31
C THR A 132 39.59 -3.05 5.55
N GLU A 133 39.68 -2.09 4.64
CA GLU A 133 40.63 -0.97 4.72
C GLU A 133 39.98 0.30 5.30
N GLU A 134 38.78 0.69 4.85
CA GLU A 134 38.14 1.91 5.36
C GLU A 134 37.44 1.70 6.70
N PHE A 135 36.66 0.63 6.80
CA PHE A 135 35.92 0.29 8.02
C PHE A 135 36.73 -0.56 8.99
N GLY A 136 37.86 -1.12 8.56
CA GLY A 136 38.75 -1.91 9.42
C GLY A 136 38.15 -3.23 9.88
N ILE A 137 37.17 -3.77 9.13
CA ILE A 137 36.55 -5.06 9.46
C ILE A 137 37.58 -6.17 9.24
N ASP A 138 37.72 -7.02 10.26
CA ASP A 138 38.61 -8.18 10.23
C ASP A 138 38.29 -9.11 9.04
N PRO A 139 39.22 -9.24 8.07
CA PRO A 139 39.06 -10.14 6.92
C PRO A 139 38.81 -11.59 7.32
N GLU A 140 39.30 -12.03 8.49
CA GLU A 140 39.12 -13.41 8.94
C GLU A 140 37.70 -13.75 9.36
N ARG A 141 36.80 -12.76 9.40
CA ARG A 141 35.41 -12.90 9.79
C ARG A 141 34.44 -12.80 8.62
N LEU A 142 34.97 -12.55 7.42
CA LEU A 142 34.19 -12.39 6.20
C LEU A 142 34.07 -13.71 5.44
N TYR A 143 32.85 -13.96 4.94
CA TYR A 143 32.51 -15.02 4.00
C TYR A 143 31.86 -14.36 2.79
N ALA A 144 32.03 -14.96 1.61
CA ALA A 144 31.39 -14.48 0.39
C ALA A 144 30.69 -15.63 -0.33
N SER A 145 29.52 -15.34 -0.88
CA SER A 145 28.76 -16.27 -1.70
C SER A 145 28.88 -15.97 -3.20
N TYR A 146 28.54 -16.93 -4.05
CA TYR A 146 28.39 -16.73 -5.51
C TYR A 146 27.35 -17.67 -6.09
N PHE A 147 26.74 -17.24 -7.21
CA PHE A 147 25.73 -18.02 -7.89
C PHE A 147 26.29 -19.32 -8.46
N ALA A 148 25.81 -20.45 -7.94
CA ALA A 148 26.22 -21.80 -8.32
C ALA A 148 25.68 -22.24 -9.70
N GLY A 149 24.76 -21.47 -10.28
CA GLY A 149 24.01 -21.86 -11.47
C GLY A 149 22.74 -22.66 -11.13
N ASP A 150 21.91 -22.84 -12.14
CA ASP A 150 20.74 -23.71 -12.13
C ASP A 150 20.56 -24.40 -13.48
N GLU A 151 19.42 -25.06 -13.73
CA GLU A 151 19.13 -25.72 -15.01
C GLU A 151 19.11 -24.76 -16.21
N SER A 152 18.85 -23.47 -15.97
CA SER A 152 18.63 -22.43 -16.97
C SER A 152 19.78 -21.43 -17.10
N SER A 153 20.63 -21.31 -16.07
CA SER A 153 21.65 -20.28 -15.95
C SER A 153 22.98 -20.86 -15.47
N PRO A 154 24.13 -20.50 -16.08
CA PRO A 154 25.42 -21.05 -15.69
C PRO A 154 25.90 -20.54 -14.33
N CYS A 155 26.80 -21.31 -13.70
CA CYS A 155 27.55 -20.89 -12.51
C CYS A 155 28.35 -19.61 -12.79
N ASP A 156 28.40 -18.70 -11.81
CA ASP A 156 29.20 -17.48 -11.85
C ASP A 156 30.65 -17.73 -11.40
N GLU A 157 31.38 -18.49 -12.22
CA GLU A 157 32.81 -18.80 -12.00
C GLU A 157 33.71 -17.55 -12.02
N GLU A 158 33.27 -16.47 -12.66
CA GLU A 158 34.01 -15.21 -12.70
C GLU A 158 34.07 -14.58 -11.30
N SER A 159 32.92 -14.45 -10.63
CA SER A 159 32.84 -13.92 -9.27
C SER A 159 33.58 -14.80 -8.27
N ARG A 160 33.48 -16.13 -8.41
CA ARG A 160 34.27 -17.09 -7.61
C ARG A 160 35.77 -16.83 -7.77
N ALA A 161 36.26 -16.72 -9.00
CA ALA A 161 37.69 -16.50 -9.27
C ALA A 161 38.20 -15.15 -8.74
N ILE A 162 37.35 -14.12 -8.70
CA ILE A 162 37.69 -12.82 -8.09
C ILE A 162 37.78 -12.96 -6.58
N TRP A 163 36.79 -13.59 -5.93
CA TRP A 163 36.78 -13.77 -4.48
C TRP A 163 37.96 -14.59 -3.94
N LEU A 164 38.40 -15.61 -4.68
CA LEU A 164 39.56 -16.43 -4.32
C LEU A 164 40.89 -15.66 -4.27
N GLN A 165 40.92 -14.41 -4.74
CA GLN A 165 42.08 -13.51 -4.57
C GLN A 165 42.13 -12.86 -3.19
N PHE A 166 40.99 -12.82 -2.47
CA PHE A 166 40.84 -12.14 -1.18
C PHE A 166 40.56 -13.11 -0.03
N LEU A 167 39.80 -14.16 -0.30
CA LEU A 167 39.33 -15.13 0.68
C LEU A 167 39.83 -16.55 0.37
N PRO A 168 40.08 -17.37 1.40
CA PRO A 168 40.38 -18.78 1.19
C PRO A 168 39.16 -19.54 0.66
N GLU A 169 39.40 -20.66 -0.02
CA GLU A 169 38.36 -21.43 -0.73
C GLU A 169 37.20 -21.85 0.18
N ASN A 170 37.45 -22.20 1.44
CA ASN A 170 36.41 -22.58 2.39
C ASN A 170 35.50 -21.43 2.86
N ARG A 171 35.75 -20.20 2.40
CA ARG A 171 34.92 -19.00 2.67
C ARG A 171 34.31 -18.39 1.41
N VAL A 172 34.49 -19.02 0.25
CA VAL A 172 33.88 -18.64 -1.02
C VAL A 172 32.87 -19.72 -1.41
N LEU A 173 31.60 -19.47 -1.12
CA LEU A 173 30.57 -20.50 -1.03
C LEU A 173 29.56 -20.44 -2.19
N PRO A 174 29.25 -21.56 -2.86
CA PRO A 174 28.23 -21.60 -3.89
C PRO A 174 26.82 -21.65 -3.28
N PHE A 175 25.90 -20.81 -3.78
CA PHE A 175 24.47 -20.93 -3.48
C PHE A 175 23.58 -20.85 -4.72
N GLY A 176 22.36 -21.37 -4.59
CA GLY A 176 21.41 -21.46 -5.68
C GLY A 176 20.71 -20.14 -6.01
N LYS A 177 19.67 -20.23 -6.83
CA LYS A 177 18.90 -19.08 -7.30
C LYS A 177 18.24 -18.28 -6.18
N GLU A 178 17.80 -18.95 -5.12
CA GLU A 178 17.08 -18.29 -4.01
C GLU A 178 17.95 -17.27 -3.28
N ASP A 179 19.26 -17.52 -3.16
CA ASP A 179 20.20 -16.64 -2.44
C ASP A 179 21.02 -15.77 -3.41
N ASN A 180 21.48 -16.33 -4.54
CA ASN A 180 22.46 -15.66 -5.41
C ASN A 180 21.94 -15.31 -6.81
N PHE A 181 20.63 -15.18 -6.96
CA PHE A 181 20.05 -14.59 -8.16
C PHE A 181 18.97 -13.58 -7.80
N TRP A 182 19.29 -12.30 -7.96
CA TRP A 182 18.42 -11.23 -7.51
C TRP A 182 17.44 -10.77 -8.59
N GLU A 183 16.18 -10.59 -8.20
CA GLU A 183 15.10 -10.13 -9.06
C GLU A 183 14.20 -9.13 -8.32
N MET A 184 13.96 -7.96 -8.92
CA MET A 184 13.16 -6.90 -8.31
C MET A 184 11.70 -7.32 -8.05
N GLY A 185 11.13 -8.17 -8.91
CA GLY A 185 9.73 -8.56 -8.88
C GLY A 185 9.41 -9.61 -9.94
N ALA A 186 8.13 -9.71 -10.34
CA ALA A 186 7.72 -10.63 -11.41
C ALA A 186 8.28 -10.23 -12.79
N THR A 187 8.63 -8.95 -12.97
CA THR A 187 9.28 -8.40 -14.18
C THR A 187 10.32 -7.36 -13.79
N GLY A 188 11.26 -7.07 -14.68
CA GLY A 188 12.25 -5.98 -14.52
C GLY A 188 13.71 -6.44 -14.48
N PRO A 189 14.65 -5.51 -14.20
CA PRO A 189 16.08 -5.81 -14.17
C PRO A 189 16.43 -6.90 -13.15
N CYS A 190 17.30 -7.83 -13.56
CA CYS A 190 17.74 -8.95 -12.73
C CYS A 190 19.14 -9.43 -13.10
N GLY A 191 19.72 -10.28 -12.25
CA GLY A 191 21.03 -10.88 -12.49
C GLY A 191 21.53 -11.75 -11.34
N PRO A 192 22.61 -12.52 -11.56
CA PRO A 192 23.31 -13.18 -10.48
C PRO A 192 23.87 -12.14 -9.51
N CYS A 193 24.03 -12.52 -8.26
CA CYS A 193 24.66 -11.68 -7.26
C CYS A 193 25.66 -12.46 -6.41
N ILE A 194 26.44 -11.70 -5.65
CA ILE A 194 27.22 -12.21 -4.53
C ILE A 194 26.72 -11.54 -3.25
N GLU A 195 26.88 -12.22 -2.13
CA GLU A 195 26.63 -11.65 -0.83
C GLU A 195 27.90 -11.75 0.01
N ILE A 196 28.07 -10.79 0.91
CA ILE A 196 29.16 -10.77 1.88
C ILE A 196 28.53 -10.94 3.26
N HIS A 197 29.01 -11.94 4.00
CA HIS A 197 28.54 -12.26 5.35
C HIS A 197 29.63 -12.00 6.38
N TYR A 198 29.20 -11.65 7.59
CA TYR A 198 30.09 -11.41 8.72
C TYR A 198 29.76 -12.36 9.87
N ASP A 199 30.77 -13.12 10.34
CA ASP A 199 30.66 -13.95 11.54
C ASP A 199 30.93 -13.11 12.80
N ARG A 200 29.89 -12.85 13.58
CA ARG A 200 29.91 -12.10 14.85
C ARG A 200 30.67 -12.79 15.98
N ILE A 201 30.94 -14.09 15.88
CA ILE A 201 31.72 -14.83 16.88
C ILE A 201 33.20 -14.88 16.49
N GLY A 202 33.51 -15.16 15.21
CA GLY A 202 34.87 -15.27 14.71
C GLY A 202 35.63 -16.48 15.27
N ASN A 203 36.91 -16.63 14.88
CA ASN A 203 37.78 -17.72 15.34
C ASN A 203 37.20 -19.15 15.17
N ARG A 204 36.32 -19.34 14.18
CA ARG A 204 35.67 -20.61 13.85
C ARG A 204 35.43 -20.71 12.33
N ASP A 205 35.11 -21.92 11.89
CA ASP A 205 34.53 -22.13 10.56
C ASP A 205 33.01 -21.96 10.63
N ALA A 206 32.52 -20.90 10.02
CA ALA A 206 31.10 -20.55 9.97
C ALA A 206 30.49 -20.81 8.59
N SER A 207 31.19 -21.51 7.68
CA SER A 207 30.74 -21.77 6.30
C SER A 207 29.35 -22.39 6.23
N LYS A 208 29.02 -23.30 7.15
CA LYS A 208 27.70 -23.97 7.23
C LYS A 208 26.59 -23.11 7.82
N LEU A 209 26.92 -21.93 8.34
CA LEU A 209 25.98 -21.00 8.97
C LEU A 209 25.63 -19.82 8.04
N VAL A 210 26.36 -19.67 6.92
CA VAL A 210 26.05 -18.69 5.87
C VAL A 210 24.71 -19.05 5.22
N ASN A 211 23.82 -18.06 5.06
CA ASN A 211 22.44 -18.23 4.58
C ASN A 211 21.60 -19.24 5.40
N ALA A 212 21.89 -19.37 6.70
CA ALA A 212 21.11 -20.18 7.63
C ALA A 212 20.13 -19.36 8.51
N ASP A 213 19.90 -18.08 8.18
CA ASP A 213 19.04 -17.14 8.92
C ASP A 213 19.40 -17.00 10.41
N LEU A 214 20.70 -17.00 10.73
CA LEU A 214 21.21 -16.90 12.10
C LEU A 214 21.77 -15.50 12.40
N PRO A 215 21.47 -14.91 13.59
CA PRO A 215 21.96 -13.59 13.96
C PRO A 215 23.48 -13.51 14.14
N ASP A 216 24.15 -14.65 14.35
CA ASP A 216 25.59 -14.72 14.53
C ASP A 216 26.38 -14.64 13.21
N VAL A 217 25.74 -14.95 12.08
CA VAL A 217 26.36 -14.92 10.75
C VAL A 217 25.41 -14.22 9.80
N ILE A 218 25.61 -12.91 9.69
CA ILE A 218 24.65 -12.04 9.00
C ILE A 218 25.20 -11.60 7.65
N GLU A 219 24.31 -11.60 6.66
CA GLU A 219 24.55 -10.92 5.39
C GLU A 219 24.65 -9.41 5.65
N ILE A 220 25.72 -8.78 5.18
CA ILE A 220 25.92 -7.34 5.36
C ILE A 220 25.78 -6.58 4.04
N TRP A 221 26.15 -7.19 2.91
CA TRP A 221 26.21 -6.52 1.62
C TRP A 221 25.91 -7.47 0.47
N ASN A 222 24.92 -7.13 -0.35
CA ASN A 222 24.60 -7.81 -1.60
C ASN A 222 25.10 -6.99 -2.80
N ASN A 223 25.82 -7.62 -3.73
CA ASN A 223 26.25 -7.00 -4.99
C ASN A 223 25.60 -7.75 -6.16
N VAL A 224 24.63 -7.10 -6.79
CA VAL A 224 23.85 -7.62 -7.91
C VAL A 224 24.47 -7.18 -9.24
N PHE A 225 24.72 -8.17 -10.10
CA PHE A 225 25.27 -7.97 -11.44
C PHE A 225 24.14 -7.89 -12.46
N ILE A 226 23.46 -6.75 -12.48
CA ILE A 226 22.32 -6.50 -13.37
C ILE A 226 22.80 -6.57 -14.83
N GLN A 227 22.38 -7.61 -15.53
CA GLN A 227 22.73 -7.87 -16.92
C GLN A 227 21.57 -8.47 -17.73
N PHE A 228 20.43 -8.67 -17.07
CA PHE A 228 19.23 -9.23 -17.67
C PHE A 228 17.98 -8.44 -17.29
N ASN A 229 16.91 -8.65 -18.05
CA ASN A 229 15.56 -8.22 -17.76
C ASN A 229 14.62 -9.43 -17.77
N ARG A 230 13.79 -9.56 -16.72
CA ARG A 230 12.71 -10.52 -16.63
C ARG A 230 11.48 -9.97 -17.33
N GLU A 231 11.01 -10.68 -18.35
CA GLU A 231 9.81 -10.35 -19.11
C GLU A 231 8.55 -10.87 -18.43
N ALA A 232 7.38 -10.38 -18.85
CA ALA A 232 6.08 -10.74 -18.26
C ALA A 232 5.71 -12.23 -18.39
N ASP A 233 6.28 -12.92 -19.39
CA ASP A 233 6.12 -14.37 -19.59
C ASP A 233 7.11 -15.20 -18.76
N GLY A 234 7.93 -14.56 -17.93
CA GLY A 234 8.96 -15.19 -17.10
C GLY A 234 10.29 -15.42 -17.80
N SER A 235 10.40 -15.14 -19.11
CA SER A 235 11.66 -15.28 -19.85
C SER A 235 12.69 -14.23 -19.44
N ILE A 236 13.97 -14.54 -19.62
CA ILE A 236 15.10 -13.65 -19.32
C ILE A 236 15.71 -13.16 -20.62
N ARG A 237 15.84 -11.84 -20.77
CA ARG A 237 16.52 -11.22 -21.91
C ARG A 237 17.78 -10.47 -21.45
N PRO A 238 18.92 -10.56 -22.18
CA PRO A 238 20.09 -9.74 -21.87
C PRO A 238 19.82 -8.25 -22.08
N LEU A 239 20.32 -7.44 -21.16
CA LEU A 239 20.33 -5.98 -21.27
C LEU A 239 21.44 -5.51 -22.24
N PRO A 240 21.26 -4.35 -22.91
CA PRO A 240 22.29 -3.80 -23.81
C PRO A 240 23.59 -3.42 -23.11
N ALA A 241 23.52 -3.11 -21.81
CA ALA A 241 24.66 -2.78 -20.97
C ALA A 241 24.61 -3.64 -19.69
N ARG A 242 25.77 -3.75 -19.03
CA ARG A 242 25.92 -4.41 -17.73
C ARG A 242 26.05 -3.35 -16.66
N HIS A 243 25.39 -3.59 -15.54
CA HIS A 243 25.24 -2.62 -14.46
C HIS A 243 25.61 -3.26 -13.13
N ILE A 244 25.92 -2.42 -12.15
CA ILE A 244 26.13 -2.83 -10.76
C ILE A 244 25.04 -2.17 -9.93
N ASP A 245 24.42 -2.99 -9.09
CA ASP A 245 23.52 -2.58 -8.02
C ASP A 245 24.01 -3.19 -6.72
N THR A 246 24.27 -2.37 -5.72
CA THR A 246 24.70 -2.86 -4.42
C THR A 246 23.76 -2.38 -3.33
N GLY A 247 23.58 -3.24 -2.32
CA GLY A 247 22.77 -2.94 -1.15
C GLY A 247 23.45 -3.46 0.10
N MET A 248 24.02 -2.57 0.89
CA MET A 248 24.59 -2.84 2.21
C MET A 248 23.62 -2.38 3.29
N GLY A 249 23.29 -3.26 4.23
CA GLY A 249 22.39 -2.93 5.34
C GLY A 249 23.06 -2.00 6.33
N PHE A 250 22.62 -0.74 6.39
CA PHE A 250 23.24 0.28 7.24
C PHE A 250 23.23 -0.10 8.73
N GLU A 251 22.07 -0.49 9.25
CA GLU A 251 21.88 -0.87 10.65
C GLU A 251 22.73 -2.09 11.03
N ARG A 252 22.89 -3.03 10.08
CA ARG A 252 23.75 -4.21 10.24
C ARG A 252 25.22 -3.82 10.31
N LEU A 253 25.68 -2.93 9.43
CA LEU A 253 27.05 -2.44 9.45
C LEU A 253 27.34 -1.65 10.74
N VAL A 254 26.45 -0.76 11.16
CA VAL A 254 26.62 0.05 12.38
C VAL A 254 26.75 -0.85 13.61
N SER A 255 25.91 -1.89 13.75
CA SER A 255 26.02 -2.82 14.89
C SER A 255 27.33 -3.61 14.89
N ILE A 256 27.86 -3.98 13.72
CA ILE A 256 29.17 -4.62 13.61
C ILE A 256 30.29 -3.66 14.06
N LEU A 257 30.30 -2.42 13.56
CA LEU A 257 31.34 -1.45 13.85
C LEU A 257 31.33 -0.96 15.30
N GLN A 258 30.15 -0.98 15.94
CA GLN A 258 30.01 -0.69 17.37
C GLN A 258 30.24 -1.92 18.26
N GLY A 259 30.43 -3.11 17.68
CA GLY A 259 30.71 -4.34 18.42
C GLY A 259 29.53 -4.88 19.22
N VAL A 260 28.29 -4.57 18.83
CA VAL A 260 27.06 -5.03 19.49
C VAL A 260 26.36 -6.12 18.68
N SER A 261 25.70 -7.06 19.35
CA SER A 261 25.08 -8.25 18.71
C SER A 261 23.72 -7.99 18.06
N SER A 262 23.12 -6.83 18.33
CA SER A 262 21.77 -6.46 17.87
C SER A 262 21.82 -5.10 17.16
N ASN A 263 21.07 -4.97 16.06
CA ASN A 263 20.89 -3.68 15.39
C ASN A 263 20.27 -2.65 16.34
N TYR A 264 19.41 -3.11 17.23
CA TYR A 264 18.68 -2.28 18.21
C TYR A 264 19.56 -1.78 19.36
N ASP A 265 20.76 -2.33 19.53
CA ASP A 265 21.65 -1.95 20.62
C ASP A 265 22.60 -0.79 20.22
N THR A 266 22.38 -0.22 19.03
CA THR A 266 23.19 0.86 18.44
C THR A 266 22.67 2.26 18.78
N ASP A 267 23.49 3.27 18.55
CA ASP A 267 23.12 4.69 18.66
C ASP A 267 21.95 5.12 17.76
N ILE A 268 21.58 4.29 16.77
CA ILE A 268 20.37 4.47 15.94
C ILE A 268 19.08 4.36 16.78
N PHE A 269 19.06 3.47 17.78
CA PHE A 269 17.84 3.11 18.53
C PHE A 269 17.87 3.53 19.99
N GLN A 270 19.05 3.62 20.62
CA GLN A 270 19.15 3.96 22.05
C GLN A 270 18.42 5.28 22.42
N PRO A 271 18.51 6.37 21.64
CA PRO A 271 17.74 7.59 21.93
C PRO A 271 16.23 7.37 21.86
N LEU A 272 15.75 6.53 20.93
CA LEU A 272 14.33 6.17 20.83
C LEU A 272 13.87 5.34 22.02
N PHE A 273 14.66 4.39 22.51
CA PHE A 273 14.29 3.62 23.70
C PHE A 273 14.16 4.48 24.95
N VAL A 274 15.04 5.47 25.12
CA VAL A 274 14.92 6.47 26.18
C VAL A 274 13.63 7.27 26.03
N ALA A 275 13.31 7.75 24.83
CA ALA A 275 12.09 8.49 24.56
C ALA A 275 10.82 7.64 24.78
N ILE A 276 10.84 6.36 24.36
CA ILE A 276 9.73 5.41 24.57
C ILE A 276 9.52 5.17 26.06
N GLN A 277 10.59 4.95 26.83
CA GLN A 277 10.48 4.75 28.26
C GLN A 277 9.81 5.95 28.94
N GLN A 278 10.24 7.16 28.56
CA GLN A 278 9.68 8.41 29.09
C GLN A 278 8.22 8.60 28.69
N ALA A 279 7.88 8.38 27.41
CA ALA A 279 6.53 8.58 26.88
C ALA A 279 5.52 7.55 27.43
N THR A 280 5.96 6.31 27.66
CA THR A 280 5.10 5.25 28.20
C THR A 280 5.03 5.25 29.72
N GLY A 281 6.06 5.79 30.41
CA GLY A 281 6.21 5.68 31.86
C GLY A 281 6.59 4.27 32.32
N CYS A 282 7.17 3.46 31.43
CA CYS A 282 7.59 2.10 31.75
C CYS A 282 8.69 2.10 32.82
N SER A 283 8.49 1.32 33.89
CA SER A 283 9.45 1.22 34.99
C SER A 283 10.74 0.50 34.62
N GLU A 284 10.71 -0.33 33.57
CA GLU A 284 11.84 -1.12 33.10
C GLU A 284 12.35 -0.53 31.78
N SER A 285 13.64 -0.22 31.74
CA SER A 285 14.35 0.18 30.52
C SER A 285 14.58 -1.03 29.62
N TYR A 286 14.78 -0.78 28.33
CA TYR A 286 15.18 -1.80 27.37
C TYR A 286 16.46 -2.53 27.85
N SER A 287 16.46 -3.87 27.77
CA SER A 287 17.56 -4.71 28.26
C SER A 287 18.14 -5.69 27.25
N GLY A 288 17.69 -5.65 25.99
CA GLY A 288 18.24 -6.49 24.91
C GLY A 288 17.79 -7.96 24.91
N LYS A 289 16.81 -8.35 25.72
CA LYS A 289 16.35 -9.74 25.82
C LYS A 289 15.45 -10.12 24.65
N ILE A 290 15.43 -11.41 24.33
CA ILE A 290 14.67 -12.00 23.23
C ILE A 290 13.92 -13.26 23.68
N GLY A 291 12.84 -13.59 22.97
CA GLY A 291 12.05 -14.79 23.23
C GLY A 291 11.59 -14.90 24.69
N THR A 292 11.76 -16.09 25.27
CA THR A 292 11.34 -16.36 26.65
C THR A 292 12.11 -15.57 27.71
N GLU A 293 13.30 -15.07 27.40
CA GLU A 293 14.11 -14.28 28.34
C GLU A 293 13.53 -12.87 28.56
N ASP A 294 12.77 -12.36 27.60
CA ASP A 294 12.06 -11.06 27.66
C ASP A 294 10.82 -11.10 28.61
N GLY A 295 10.65 -12.21 29.32
CA GLY A 295 9.60 -12.38 30.31
C GLY A 295 8.19 -12.43 29.71
N PRO A 296 7.15 -12.52 30.56
CA PRO A 296 5.78 -12.75 30.10
C PRO A 296 5.15 -11.53 29.39
N LEU A 297 5.75 -10.35 29.52
CA LEU A 297 5.25 -9.12 28.91
C LEU A 297 6.00 -8.75 27.63
N PHE A 298 7.05 -9.47 27.24
CA PHE A 298 7.84 -9.19 26.04
C PHE A 298 8.17 -7.69 25.86
N ARG A 299 8.77 -7.08 26.88
CA ARG A 299 8.96 -5.63 26.94
C ARG A 299 10.00 -5.16 25.93
N ASP A 300 11.11 -5.88 25.82
CA ASP A 300 12.18 -5.53 24.89
C ASP A 300 11.72 -5.68 23.44
N MET A 301 10.89 -6.68 23.13
CA MET A 301 10.19 -6.79 21.85
C MET A 301 9.31 -5.56 21.58
N ALA A 302 8.53 -5.12 22.58
CA ALA A 302 7.70 -3.94 22.43
C ALA A 302 8.52 -2.66 22.19
N TYR A 303 9.65 -2.48 22.87
CA TYR A 303 10.58 -1.38 22.59
C TYR A 303 11.07 -1.41 21.14
N ARG A 304 11.54 -2.58 20.66
CA ARG A 304 12.01 -2.76 19.27
C ARG A 304 10.92 -2.42 18.26
N VAL A 305 9.71 -2.98 18.42
CA VAL A 305 8.58 -2.73 17.51
C VAL A 305 8.21 -1.25 17.47
N ILE A 306 8.09 -0.59 18.63
CA ILE A 306 7.70 0.82 18.69
C ILE A 306 8.76 1.71 18.04
N ALA A 307 10.04 1.46 18.30
CA ALA A 307 11.14 2.25 17.76
C ALA A 307 11.30 2.08 16.24
N ASP A 308 11.16 0.86 15.73
CA ASP A 308 11.17 0.61 14.28
C ASP A 308 9.96 1.27 13.59
N HIS A 309 8.76 1.03 14.09
CA HIS A 309 7.53 1.47 13.44
C HIS A 309 7.36 3.00 13.44
N ILE A 310 7.84 3.72 14.47
CA ILE A 310 7.84 5.18 14.42
C ILE A 310 8.77 5.72 13.34
N ARG A 311 9.94 5.10 13.11
CA ARG A 311 10.84 5.46 12.00
C ARG A 311 10.14 5.29 10.66
N THR A 312 9.52 4.12 10.44
CA THR A 312 8.78 3.80 9.21
C THR A 312 7.69 4.82 8.92
N LEU A 313 6.87 5.16 9.91
CA LEU A 313 5.79 6.13 9.74
C LEU A 313 6.32 7.54 9.49
N CYS A 314 7.38 7.95 10.19
CA CYS A 314 8.00 9.25 9.99
C CYS A 314 8.46 9.43 8.54
N PHE A 315 9.21 8.46 8.00
CA PHE A 315 9.70 8.52 6.64
C PHE A 315 8.59 8.38 5.59
N ALA A 316 7.66 7.43 5.77
CA ALA A 316 6.56 7.24 4.82
C ALA A 316 5.66 8.47 4.72
N ILE A 317 5.35 9.11 5.85
CA ILE A 317 4.51 10.32 5.89
C ILE A 317 5.26 11.53 5.36
N ALA A 318 6.54 11.71 5.72
CA ALA A 318 7.38 12.76 5.13
C ALA A 318 7.48 12.62 3.60
N ASP A 319 7.48 11.39 3.07
CA ASP A 319 7.50 11.10 1.65
C ASP A 319 6.09 11.08 0.99
N GLY A 320 5.05 11.49 1.72
CA GLY A 320 3.72 11.77 1.17
C GLY A 320 2.69 10.63 1.25
N ALA A 321 2.99 9.53 1.93
CA ALA A 321 1.99 8.49 2.21
C ALA A 321 1.25 8.75 3.53
N VAL A 322 -0.07 8.57 3.54
CA VAL A 322 -0.89 8.73 4.75
C VAL A 322 -1.60 7.44 5.10
N PRO A 323 -1.79 7.11 6.40
CA PRO A 323 -2.62 5.98 6.80
C PRO A 323 -4.03 6.05 6.20
N SER A 324 -4.53 4.93 5.69
CA SER A 324 -5.83 4.85 5.02
C SER A 324 -6.41 3.43 5.07
N ASN A 325 -7.55 3.19 4.41
CA ASN A 325 -8.19 1.87 4.35
C ASN A 325 -7.69 1.00 3.17
N ASP A 326 -6.79 1.49 2.32
CA ASP A 326 -6.38 0.77 1.11
C ASP A 326 -4.90 0.97 0.76
N GLY A 327 -4.34 0.06 -0.03
CA GLY A 327 -2.99 0.10 -0.56
C GLY A 327 -1.91 0.35 0.50
N ARG A 328 -0.98 1.26 0.20
CA ARG A 328 0.11 1.61 1.11
C ARG A 328 -0.38 2.28 2.41
N GLY A 329 -1.49 3.01 2.34
CA GLY A 329 -2.08 3.64 3.53
C GLY A 329 -2.64 2.61 4.51
N TYR A 330 -3.20 1.50 4.01
CA TYR A 330 -3.60 0.37 4.86
C TYR A 330 -2.41 -0.24 5.61
N VAL A 331 -1.27 -0.40 4.94
CA VAL A 331 -0.04 -0.91 5.57
C VAL A 331 0.44 0.03 6.68
N LEU A 332 0.54 1.34 6.41
CA LEU A 332 0.96 2.32 7.42
C LEU A 332 0.02 2.33 8.63
N ARG A 333 -1.29 2.19 8.39
CA ARG A 333 -2.28 2.06 9.45
C ARG A 333 -2.03 0.81 10.30
N ARG A 334 -1.71 -0.34 9.70
CA ARG A 334 -1.33 -1.58 10.44
C ARG A 334 -0.07 -1.38 11.28
N VAL A 335 0.98 -0.76 10.72
CA VAL A 335 2.23 -0.42 11.41
C VAL A 335 1.95 0.46 12.64
N LEU A 336 1.20 1.55 12.49
CA LEU A 336 0.85 2.44 13.61
C LEU A 336 0.08 1.70 14.71
N ARG A 337 -0.96 0.96 14.33
CA ARG A 337 -1.84 0.26 15.26
C ARG A 337 -1.10 -0.81 16.06
N ARG A 338 -0.17 -1.53 15.42
CA ARG A 338 0.70 -2.52 16.08
C ARG A 338 1.60 -1.85 17.13
N ALA A 339 2.26 -0.76 16.78
CA ALA A 339 3.12 -0.02 17.72
C ALA A 339 2.35 0.51 18.93
N VAL A 340 1.21 1.18 18.70
CA VAL A 340 0.36 1.72 19.76
C VAL A 340 -0.15 0.60 20.68
N ARG A 341 -0.55 -0.55 20.11
CA ARG A 341 -0.97 -1.72 20.89
C ARG A 341 0.15 -2.20 21.82
N TYR A 342 1.37 -2.40 21.32
CA TYR A 342 2.51 -2.84 22.14
C TYR A 342 2.84 -1.83 23.25
N GLY A 343 2.77 -0.54 22.96
CA GLY A 343 2.94 0.49 24.00
C GLY A 343 1.90 0.37 25.11
N ARG A 344 0.64 0.14 24.75
CA ARG A 344 -0.48 0.00 25.71
C ARG A 344 -0.41 -1.30 26.52
N GLN A 345 -0.20 -2.44 25.88
CA GLN A 345 -0.29 -3.75 26.53
C GLN A 345 1.01 -4.19 27.22
N ASN A 346 2.17 -3.91 26.61
CA ASN A 346 3.45 -4.46 27.06
C ASN A 346 4.25 -3.43 27.88
N LEU A 347 4.14 -2.15 27.51
CA LEU A 347 4.84 -1.05 28.21
C LEU A 347 3.94 -0.23 29.13
N ASN A 348 2.64 -0.56 29.21
CA ASN A 348 1.66 0.10 30.07
C ASN A 348 1.55 1.63 29.84
N ALA A 349 1.66 2.05 28.58
CA ALA A 349 1.54 3.46 28.20
C ALA A 349 0.18 4.04 28.60
N LYS A 350 0.14 4.83 29.68
CA LYS A 350 -1.14 5.35 30.20
C LYS A 350 -1.67 6.54 29.40
N GLN A 351 -0.75 7.37 28.90
CA GLN A 351 -1.06 8.57 28.16
C GLN A 351 -1.54 8.23 26.74
N LEU A 352 -2.68 8.81 26.34
CA LEU A 352 -3.11 8.82 24.94
C LEU A 352 -2.19 9.75 24.15
N GLY A 353 -1.79 9.34 22.94
CA GLY A 353 -0.93 10.17 22.09
C GLY A 353 0.57 9.97 22.33
N PHE A 354 0.98 8.98 23.13
CA PHE A 354 2.40 8.77 23.46
C PHE A 354 3.25 8.47 22.22
N PHE A 355 2.66 7.87 21.20
CA PHE A 355 3.42 7.43 20.03
C PHE A 355 3.82 8.64 19.16
N SER A 356 2.92 9.61 18.99
CA SER A 356 3.24 10.87 18.29
C SER A 356 4.33 11.70 18.97
N THR A 357 4.54 11.57 20.29
CA THR A 357 5.61 12.32 21.00
C THR A 357 7.02 11.80 20.70
N LEU A 358 7.13 10.65 20.02
CA LEU A 358 8.41 10.07 19.60
C LEU A 358 8.97 10.72 18.32
N VAL A 359 8.11 11.38 17.52
CA VAL A 359 8.50 12.00 16.23
C VAL A 359 9.71 12.93 16.34
N PRO A 360 9.79 13.86 17.32
CA PRO A 360 10.94 14.76 17.44
C PRO A 360 12.28 14.02 17.62
N THR A 361 12.26 12.85 18.29
CA THR A 361 13.48 12.04 18.49
C THR A 361 13.94 11.43 17.18
N VAL A 362 13.00 10.94 16.35
CA VAL A 362 13.31 10.45 15.00
C VAL A 362 13.85 11.60 14.13
N VAL A 363 13.22 12.77 14.17
CA VAL A 363 13.70 13.92 13.39
C VAL A 363 15.12 14.31 13.80
N GLU A 364 15.42 14.37 15.09
CA GLU A 364 16.77 14.74 15.56
C GLU A 364 17.84 13.76 15.06
N LEU A 365 17.53 12.46 15.03
CA LEU A 365 18.44 11.41 14.55
C LEU A 365 18.74 11.51 13.05
N TYR A 366 17.79 11.98 12.24
CA TYR A 366 17.86 11.84 10.78
C TYR A 366 17.90 13.15 9.99
N LYS A 367 17.53 14.30 10.57
CA LYS A 367 17.38 15.59 9.86
C LYS A 367 18.63 16.06 9.12
N ASN A 368 19.83 15.63 9.54
CA ASN A 368 21.08 16.00 8.87
C ASN A 368 21.27 15.25 7.55
N SER A 369 20.84 13.97 7.51
CA SER A 369 20.96 13.12 6.32
C SER A 369 19.71 13.18 5.44
N PHE A 370 18.55 13.47 6.03
CA PHE A 370 17.24 13.56 5.38
C PHE A 370 16.52 14.84 5.82
N PRO A 371 16.88 16.01 5.28
CA PRO A 371 16.36 17.31 5.70
C PRO A 371 14.83 17.44 5.58
N GLU A 372 14.23 16.75 4.61
CA GLU A 372 12.78 16.74 4.37
C GLU A 372 11.99 16.25 5.58
N LEU A 373 12.59 15.41 6.43
CA LEU A 373 11.96 14.94 7.65
C LEU A 373 11.87 16.07 8.70
N GLY A 374 12.90 16.92 8.76
CA GLY A 374 12.88 18.13 9.60
C GLY A 374 11.87 19.16 9.11
N GLU A 375 11.84 19.39 7.79
CA GLU A 375 10.90 20.33 7.16
C GLU A 375 9.43 19.93 7.38
N LYS A 376 9.14 18.62 7.44
CA LYS A 376 7.78 18.08 7.57
C LYS A 376 7.43 17.57 8.96
N GLN A 377 8.24 17.84 9.99
CA GLN A 377 8.05 17.33 11.35
C GLN A 377 6.63 17.60 11.89
N GLU A 378 6.11 18.83 11.73
CA GLU A 378 4.79 19.21 12.23
C GLU A 378 3.67 18.41 11.56
N MET A 379 3.75 18.24 10.24
CA MET A 379 2.80 17.43 9.46
C MET A 379 2.81 15.97 9.92
N VAL A 380 4.01 15.36 10.00
CA VAL A 380 4.19 13.97 10.44
C VAL A 380 3.61 13.77 11.84
N THR A 381 3.92 14.68 12.77
CA THR A 381 3.43 14.63 14.16
C THR A 381 1.90 14.68 14.20
N ALA A 382 1.28 15.59 13.44
CA ALA A 382 -0.16 15.76 13.42
C ALA A 382 -0.89 14.51 12.90
N ILE A 383 -0.42 13.93 11.79
CA ILE A 383 -1.04 12.74 11.18
C ILE A 383 -0.96 11.54 12.13
N ILE A 384 0.21 11.30 12.74
CA ILE A 384 0.38 10.19 13.69
C ILE A 384 -0.50 10.38 14.92
N ALA A 385 -0.54 11.60 15.49
CA ALA A 385 -1.34 11.91 16.68
C ALA A 385 -2.84 11.66 16.45
N GLU A 386 -3.32 12.02 15.26
CA GLU A 386 -4.72 11.85 14.90
C GLU A 386 -5.12 10.39 14.72
N GLU A 387 -4.33 9.62 13.95
CA GLU A 387 -4.59 8.20 13.76
C GLU A 387 -4.46 7.41 15.07
N GLU A 388 -3.50 7.77 15.93
CA GLU A 388 -3.38 7.21 17.28
C GLU A 388 -4.61 7.52 18.14
N ALA A 389 -5.09 8.77 18.12
CA ALA A 389 -6.29 9.17 18.86
C ALA A 389 -7.54 8.45 18.34
N SER A 390 -7.64 8.27 17.02
CA SER A 390 -8.74 7.56 16.38
C SER A 390 -8.77 6.09 16.79
N PHE A 391 -7.62 5.42 16.73
CA PHE A 391 -7.48 4.02 17.08
C PHE A 391 -7.64 3.77 18.59
N SER A 392 -7.12 4.66 19.44
CA SER A 392 -7.19 4.48 20.89
C SER A 392 -8.63 4.41 21.41
N ARG A 393 -9.59 5.10 20.75
CA ARG A 393 -11.02 5.04 21.11
C ARG A 393 -11.62 3.64 20.96
N THR A 394 -11.14 2.85 20.01
CA THR A 394 -11.64 1.49 19.71
C THR A 394 -10.79 0.41 20.37
N LEU A 395 -9.52 0.70 20.65
CA LEU A 395 -8.54 -0.26 21.15
C LEU A 395 -8.96 -0.93 22.46
N ASP A 396 -9.19 -0.18 23.54
CA ASP A 396 -9.42 -0.77 24.87
C ASP A 396 -10.66 -1.71 24.88
N LYS A 397 -11.74 -1.32 24.20
CA LYS A 397 -12.94 -2.16 24.06
C LYS A 397 -12.68 -3.39 23.22
N GLY A 398 -11.94 -3.24 22.11
CA GLY A 398 -11.57 -4.34 21.23
C GLY A 398 -10.68 -5.38 21.91
N LEU A 399 -9.67 -4.94 22.69
CA LEU A 399 -8.78 -5.83 23.44
C LEU A 399 -9.54 -6.67 24.47
N LEU A 400 -10.42 -6.04 25.25
CA LEU A 400 -11.26 -6.74 26.22
C LEU A 400 -12.16 -7.77 25.54
N LYS A 401 -12.80 -7.38 24.43
CA LYS A 401 -13.71 -8.27 23.72
C LYS A 401 -12.98 -9.42 23.04
N PHE A 402 -11.83 -9.16 22.44
CA PHE A 402 -10.96 -10.21 21.88
C PHE A 402 -10.57 -11.21 22.96
N SER A 403 -10.12 -10.76 24.14
CA SER A 403 -9.73 -11.68 25.22
C SER A 403 -10.91 -12.59 25.62
N ASP A 404 -12.10 -12.01 25.83
CA ASP A 404 -13.31 -12.77 26.18
C ASP A 404 -13.70 -13.80 25.12
N MET A 405 -13.50 -13.48 23.82
CA MET A 405 -13.75 -14.41 22.72
C MET A 405 -12.67 -15.50 22.64
N ALA A 406 -11.39 -15.13 22.73
CA ALA A 406 -10.26 -16.03 22.63
C ALA A 406 -10.21 -17.03 23.80
N ASP A 407 -10.58 -16.62 25.02
CA ASP A 407 -10.64 -17.49 26.20
C ASP A 407 -11.73 -18.58 26.08
N LYS A 408 -12.71 -18.39 25.18
CA LYS A 408 -13.79 -19.34 24.90
C LYS A 408 -13.49 -20.28 23.74
N VAL A 409 -12.37 -20.07 23.03
CA VAL A 409 -11.99 -20.92 21.89
C VAL A 409 -11.60 -22.31 22.43
N PRO A 410 -12.26 -23.39 21.99
CA PRO A 410 -11.89 -24.74 22.39
C PRO A 410 -10.46 -25.08 21.95
N LYS A 411 -9.74 -25.85 22.77
CA LYS A 411 -8.36 -26.25 22.46
C LYS A 411 -8.27 -26.96 21.10
N GLY A 412 -7.38 -26.48 20.23
CA GLY A 412 -7.16 -27.02 18.88
C GLY A 412 -8.13 -26.49 17.81
N GLN A 413 -9.01 -25.55 18.14
CA GLN A 413 -9.83 -24.82 17.17
C GLN A 413 -9.21 -23.44 16.87
N PRO A 414 -9.36 -22.92 15.64
CA PRO A 414 -8.96 -21.56 15.31
C PRO A 414 -9.89 -20.53 15.96
N PHE A 415 -9.42 -19.28 16.07
CA PHE A 415 -10.27 -18.14 16.36
C PHE A 415 -11.26 -17.94 15.21
N SER A 416 -12.55 -17.88 15.53
CA SER A 416 -13.64 -17.89 14.54
C SER A 416 -13.59 -16.69 13.60
N GLY A 417 -13.75 -16.94 12.30
CA GLY A 417 -13.87 -15.88 11.29
C GLY A 417 -15.09 -14.97 11.53
N ALA A 418 -16.15 -15.50 12.14
CA ALA A 418 -17.33 -14.72 12.51
C ALA A 418 -17.05 -13.77 13.70
N ASP A 419 -16.25 -14.20 14.67
CA ASP A 419 -15.85 -13.34 15.80
C ASP A 419 -14.87 -12.25 15.34
N ALA A 420 -13.93 -12.60 14.45
CA ALA A 420 -13.03 -11.64 13.83
C ALA A 420 -13.80 -10.63 12.97
N HIS A 421 -14.81 -11.09 12.24
CA HIS A 421 -15.71 -10.21 11.47
C HIS A 421 -16.50 -9.28 12.38
N PHE A 422 -17.03 -9.76 13.51
CA PHE A 422 -17.70 -8.90 14.50
C PHE A 422 -16.76 -7.84 15.08
N LEU A 423 -15.54 -8.23 15.47
CA LEU A 423 -14.52 -7.30 15.95
C LEU A 423 -14.23 -6.21 14.90
N TYR A 424 -14.11 -6.60 13.63
CA TYR A 424 -13.87 -5.69 12.53
C TYR A 424 -15.08 -4.78 12.20
N SER A 425 -16.21 -5.35 11.82
CA SER A 425 -17.37 -4.63 11.28
C SER A 425 -18.11 -3.83 12.35
N SER A 426 -18.24 -4.40 13.56
CA SER A 426 -19.09 -3.83 14.61
C SER A 426 -18.30 -3.00 15.62
N MET A 427 -17.02 -3.33 15.86
CA MET A 427 -16.17 -2.61 16.83
C MET A 427 -15.07 -1.76 16.20
N GLY A 428 -14.87 -1.86 14.88
CA GLY A 428 -13.77 -1.19 14.19
C GLY A 428 -12.40 -1.73 14.58
N PHE A 429 -12.34 -2.93 15.17
CA PHE A 429 -11.11 -3.54 15.64
C PHE A 429 -10.41 -4.26 14.49
N PRO A 430 -9.11 -4.00 14.24
CA PRO A 430 -8.47 -4.47 13.02
C PRO A 430 -8.30 -6.00 12.98
N VAL A 431 -8.56 -6.61 11.83
CA VAL A 431 -8.41 -8.07 11.63
C VAL A 431 -6.96 -8.51 11.73
N ASP A 432 -6.03 -7.66 11.26
CA ASP A 432 -4.59 -7.85 11.37
C ASP A 432 -4.11 -7.90 12.83
N LEU A 433 -4.67 -7.06 13.71
CA LEU A 433 -4.39 -7.17 15.14
C LEU A 433 -5.05 -8.40 15.76
N THR A 434 -6.24 -8.76 15.29
CA THR A 434 -6.94 -9.97 15.77
C THR A 434 -6.13 -11.23 15.47
N GLU A 435 -5.57 -11.33 14.27
CA GLU A 435 -4.70 -12.42 13.85
C GLU A 435 -3.43 -12.48 14.70
N LEU A 436 -2.71 -11.36 14.83
CA LEU A 436 -1.50 -11.28 15.65
C LEU A 436 -1.76 -11.69 17.12
N MET A 437 -2.87 -11.21 17.69
CA MET A 437 -3.27 -11.56 19.07
C MET A 437 -3.67 -13.03 19.21
N ALA A 438 -4.23 -13.63 18.16
CA ALA A 438 -4.56 -15.06 18.15
C ALA A 438 -3.27 -15.89 18.13
N GLU A 439 -2.30 -15.53 17.28
CA GLU A 439 -1.01 -16.21 17.17
C GLU A 439 -0.21 -16.16 18.48
N GLU A 440 -0.19 -15.01 19.16
CA GLU A 440 0.44 -14.85 20.48
C GLU A 440 -0.17 -15.79 21.55
N ARG A 441 -1.42 -16.24 21.35
CA ARG A 441 -2.10 -17.23 22.20
C ARG A 441 -2.01 -18.66 21.66
N GLY A 442 -1.24 -18.89 20.60
CA GLY A 442 -1.13 -20.18 19.93
C GLY A 442 -2.40 -20.59 19.17
N LEU A 443 -3.24 -19.64 18.79
CA LEU A 443 -4.44 -19.83 17.98
C LEU A 443 -4.16 -19.37 16.55
N ALA A 444 -4.66 -20.10 15.55
CA ALA A 444 -4.75 -19.60 14.18
C ALA A 444 -6.06 -18.82 14.00
N LEU A 445 -6.09 -17.82 13.12
CA LEU A 445 -7.33 -17.17 12.71
C LEU A 445 -7.99 -17.96 11.56
N ASP A 446 -9.30 -18.21 11.64
CA ASP A 446 -10.10 -18.68 10.50
C ASP A 446 -10.33 -17.53 9.51
N ARG A 447 -9.28 -17.24 8.74
CA ARG A 447 -9.25 -16.16 7.75
C ARG A 447 -10.27 -16.36 6.63
N LYS A 448 -10.47 -17.61 6.21
CA LYS A 448 -11.48 -17.95 5.20
C LYS A 448 -12.90 -17.64 5.70
N GLY A 449 -13.24 -18.02 6.93
CA GLY A 449 -14.53 -17.70 7.52
C GLY A 449 -14.77 -16.19 7.66
N PHE A 450 -13.71 -15.41 7.94
CA PHE A 450 -13.78 -13.94 7.95
C PHE A 450 -14.07 -13.38 6.55
N GLU A 451 -13.34 -13.84 5.54
CA GLU A 451 -13.53 -13.42 4.13
C GLU A 451 -14.93 -13.78 3.61
N ASP A 452 -15.41 -14.99 3.92
CA ASP A 452 -16.76 -15.43 3.56
C ASP A 452 -17.83 -14.51 4.18
N LYS A 453 -17.63 -14.05 5.42
CA LYS A 453 -18.53 -13.09 6.09
C LYS A 453 -18.49 -11.70 5.46
N MET A 454 -17.30 -11.20 5.16
CA MET A 454 -17.10 -9.92 4.47
C MET A 454 -17.77 -9.92 3.09
N GLN A 455 -17.60 -11.00 2.33
CA GLN A 455 -18.25 -11.16 1.03
C GLN A 455 -19.77 -11.26 1.18
N HIS A 456 -20.26 -12.00 2.19
CA HIS A 456 -21.70 -12.10 2.45
C HIS A 456 -22.35 -10.75 2.77
N GLU A 457 -21.72 -9.89 3.59
CA GLU A 457 -22.23 -8.54 3.86
C GLU A 457 -22.24 -7.66 2.60
N LYS A 458 -21.19 -7.76 1.78
CA LYS A 458 -21.13 -7.06 0.50
C LYS A 458 -22.25 -7.51 -0.44
N ASP A 459 -22.48 -8.82 -0.53
CA ASP A 459 -23.56 -9.40 -1.32
C ASP A 459 -24.94 -9.00 -0.79
N LEU A 460 -25.13 -8.91 0.54
CA LEU A 460 -26.36 -8.40 1.15
C LEU A 460 -26.58 -6.92 0.84
N SER A 461 -25.52 -6.09 0.86
CA SER A 461 -25.61 -4.68 0.48
C SER A 461 -25.99 -4.50 -0.99
N ILE A 462 -25.41 -5.33 -1.87
CA ILE A 462 -25.78 -5.39 -3.30
C ILE A 462 -27.22 -5.86 -3.44
N LYS A 463 -27.63 -6.96 -2.80
CA LYS A 463 -29.00 -7.49 -2.85
C LYS A 463 -30.04 -6.50 -2.32
N ALA A 464 -29.75 -5.76 -1.25
CA ALA A 464 -30.64 -4.72 -0.75
C ALA A 464 -30.82 -3.57 -1.75
N HIS A 465 -29.76 -3.23 -2.50
CA HIS A 465 -29.85 -2.31 -3.64
C HIS A 465 -30.67 -2.91 -4.80
N GLU A 466 -30.51 -4.20 -5.08
CA GLU A 466 -31.29 -4.94 -6.10
C GLU A 466 -32.78 -5.05 -5.75
N GLU A 467 -33.13 -5.34 -4.48
CA GLU A 467 -34.51 -5.44 -4.01
C GLU A 467 -35.23 -4.09 -4.08
N LYS A 468 -34.51 -2.99 -3.84
CA LYS A 468 -35.05 -1.64 -4.01
C LYS A 468 -35.41 -1.33 -5.47
N LEU A 469 -34.68 -1.89 -6.43
CA LEU A 469 -35.00 -1.78 -7.86
C LEU A 469 -36.18 -2.70 -8.26
N LYS A 470 -36.28 -3.89 -7.67
CA LYS A 470 -37.39 -4.84 -7.90
C LYS A 470 -38.74 -4.40 -7.31
N ALA A 471 -38.71 -3.69 -6.18
CA ALA A 471 -39.93 -3.20 -5.52
C ALA A 471 -40.73 -2.18 -6.35
N GLY A 472 -40.11 -1.57 -7.37
CA GLY A 472 -40.74 -0.62 -8.29
C GLY A 472 -41.06 -1.18 -9.68
N SER A 473 -40.88 -2.49 -9.92
CA SER A 473 -40.97 -3.11 -11.25
C SER A 473 -41.89 -4.34 -11.33
N ASP A 474 -42.93 -4.39 -10.49
CA ASP A 474 -43.89 -5.50 -10.43
C ASP A 474 -43.22 -6.89 -10.23
N GLY A 475 -42.06 -6.93 -9.57
CA GLY A 475 -41.28 -8.15 -9.34
C GLY A 475 -40.36 -8.59 -10.48
N LYS A 476 -40.37 -7.89 -11.62
CA LYS A 476 -39.55 -8.20 -12.80
C LYS A 476 -38.12 -7.69 -12.66
N ASP A 477 -37.14 -8.44 -13.16
CA ASP A 477 -35.73 -7.98 -13.21
C ASP A 477 -35.50 -7.03 -14.39
N MET A 478 -35.67 -5.74 -14.15
CA MET A 478 -35.59 -4.68 -15.17
C MET A 478 -34.17 -4.19 -15.48
N ARG A 479 -33.13 -4.95 -15.08
CA ARG A 479 -31.73 -4.60 -15.35
C ARG A 479 -31.27 -5.17 -16.68
N LEU A 480 -30.43 -4.42 -17.39
CA LEU A 480 -29.66 -4.95 -18.52
C LEU A 480 -28.31 -5.44 -17.98
N VAL A 481 -28.04 -6.74 -18.06
CA VAL A 481 -26.69 -7.26 -17.80
C VAL A 481 -25.93 -7.43 -19.12
N ALA A 482 -24.68 -7.90 -19.05
CA ALA A 482 -23.79 -8.04 -20.20
C ALA A 482 -24.44 -8.77 -21.39
N GLU A 483 -25.28 -9.76 -21.14
CA GLU A 483 -26.01 -10.49 -22.17
C GLU A 483 -27.02 -9.60 -22.92
N GLN A 484 -27.86 -8.83 -22.21
CA GLN A 484 -28.83 -7.92 -22.84
C GLN A 484 -28.14 -6.77 -23.58
N THR A 485 -27.09 -6.19 -23.00
CA THR A 485 -26.35 -5.11 -23.68
C THR A 485 -25.62 -5.64 -24.92
N ALA A 486 -25.04 -6.85 -24.86
CA ALA A 486 -24.45 -7.49 -26.03
C ALA A 486 -25.49 -7.81 -27.11
N TYR A 487 -26.70 -8.23 -26.74
CA TYR A 487 -27.78 -8.47 -27.70
C TYR A 487 -28.23 -7.20 -28.43
N LEU A 488 -28.35 -6.08 -27.71
CA LEU A 488 -28.67 -4.78 -28.30
C LEU A 488 -27.65 -4.36 -29.37
N VAL A 489 -26.37 -4.62 -29.14
CA VAL A 489 -25.29 -4.27 -30.10
C VAL A 489 -25.15 -5.30 -31.22
N ASN A 490 -25.06 -6.59 -30.88
CA ASN A 490 -24.65 -7.62 -31.82
C ASN A 490 -25.81 -8.19 -32.62
N SER A 491 -27.00 -8.25 -32.03
CA SER A 491 -28.20 -8.83 -32.67
C SER A 491 -29.11 -7.76 -33.25
N LEU A 492 -29.31 -6.66 -32.51
CA LEU A 492 -30.19 -5.56 -32.93
C LEU A 492 -29.43 -4.41 -33.60
N HIS A 493 -28.09 -4.43 -33.62
CA HIS A 493 -27.24 -3.42 -34.27
C HIS A 493 -27.58 -1.99 -33.86
N LEU A 494 -27.90 -1.79 -32.58
CA LEU A 494 -28.30 -0.49 -32.08
C LEU A 494 -27.08 0.41 -31.80
N GLU A 495 -27.19 1.64 -32.28
CA GLU A 495 -26.26 2.73 -31.96
C GLU A 495 -26.50 3.25 -30.53
N ASN A 496 -25.58 4.06 -30.02
CA ASN A 496 -25.68 4.68 -28.71
C ASN A 496 -26.90 5.61 -28.60
N THR A 497 -27.50 5.68 -27.41
CA THR A 497 -28.49 6.73 -27.13
C THR A 497 -27.78 8.08 -27.04
N ASP A 498 -28.24 9.07 -27.82
CA ASP A 498 -27.79 10.46 -27.71
C ASP A 498 -28.50 11.15 -26.52
N ASP A 499 -27.83 11.15 -25.38
CA ASP A 499 -28.31 11.79 -24.16
C ASP A 499 -27.76 13.21 -23.95
N SER A 500 -27.14 13.81 -24.98
CA SER A 500 -26.54 15.16 -24.88
C SER A 500 -27.59 16.25 -24.61
N PHE A 501 -28.85 16.01 -24.94
CA PHE A 501 -29.96 16.92 -24.66
C PHE A 501 -30.23 17.10 -23.16
N LYS A 502 -29.75 16.20 -22.29
CA LYS A 502 -29.89 16.34 -20.83
C LYS A 502 -29.21 17.58 -20.25
N TYR A 503 -28.29 18.20 -21.00
CA TYR A 503 -27.59 19.43 -20.62
C TYR A 503 -28.36 20.71 -20.97
N GLN A 504 -29.51 20.59 -21.64
CA GLN A 504 -30.35 21.71 -22.03
C GLN A 504 -31.67 21.65 -21.27
N TRP A 505 -32.09 22.80 -20.72
CA TRP A 505 -33.34 22.91 -19.98
C TRP A 505 -34.52 23.14 -20.92
N ASP A 506 -35.66 22.53 -20.58
CA ASP A 506 -36.94 22.72 -21.28
C ASP A 506 -36.89 22.43 -22.79
N VAL A 507 -36.03 21.49 -23.23
CA VAL A 507 -35.91 21.14 -24.65
C VAL A 507 -37.08 20.24 -25.07
N PRO A 508 -37.88 20.66 -26.07
CA PRO A 508 -38.93 19.82 -26.62
C PRO A 508 -38.30 18.76 -27.53
N LEU A 509 -38.34 17.49 -27.11
CA LEU A 509 -37.98 16.36 -27.95
C LEU A 509 -39.27 15.65 -28.38
N ASN A 510 -39.70 15.88 -29.62
CA ASN A 510 -40.98 15.38 -30.16
C ASN A 510 -40.81 14.23 -31.18
N ASP A 511 -39.57 13.86 -31.48
CA ASP A 511 -39.20 12.92 -32.54
C ASP A 511 -38.17 11.89 -32.05
N CYS A 512 -38.31 11.41 -30.81
CA CYS A 512 -37.46 10.36 -30.26
C CYS A 512 -37.92 9.00 -30.77
N LYS A 513 -37.05 8.27 -31.46
CA LYS A 513 -37.36 6.95 -32.00
C LYS A 513 -37.16 5.85 -30.96
N VAL A 514 -38.14 4.96 -30.84
CA VAL A 514 -38.02 3.73 -30.05
C VAL A 514 -37.05 2.77 -30.74
N LYS A 515 -35.96 2.43 -30.05
CA LYS A 515 -34.92 1.51 -30.53
C LYS A 515 -35.09 0.10 -29.99
N ALA A 516 -35.55 -0.03 -28.75
CA ALA A 516 -35.89 -1.32 -28.14
C ALA A 516 -36.92 -1.15 -27.02
N LEU A 517 -37.73 -2.18 -26.82
CA LEU A 517 -38.70 -2.28 -25.72
C LEU A 517 -38.37 -3.51 -24.88
N PHE A 518 -38.29 -3.33 -23.57
CA PHE A 518 -37.81 -4.32 -22.62
C PHE A 518 -38.87 -4.55 -21.54
N ILE A 519 -39.19 -5.81 -21.25
CA ILE A 519 -40.20 -6.17 -20.24
C ILE A 519 -39.59 -6.89 -19.02
N GLY A 520 -38.27 -7.09 -18.99
CA GLY A 520 -37.55 -7.74 -17.89
C GLY A 520 -36.84 -9.02 -18.33
N ARG A 521 -35.72 -9.35 -17.67
CA ARG A 521 -34.93 -10.55 -17.97
C ARG A 521 -35.73 -11.81 -17.69
N GLY A 522 -35.67 -12.78 -18.61
CA GLY A 522 -36.41 -14.05 -18.45
C GLY A 522 -37.90 -13.98 -18.76
N GLU A 523 -38.43 -12.80 -19.11
CA GLU A 523 -39.86 -12.61 -19.40
C GLU A 523 -40.24 -13.02 -20.84
N THR A 524 -39.25 -13.27 -21.69
CA THR A 524 -39.41 -13.83 -23.04
C THR A 524 -38.79 -15.23 -23.12
N PRO A 525 -39.23 -16.12 -24.04
CA PRO A 525 -38.75 -17.49 -24.13
C PRO A 525 -37.24 -17.65 -24.38
N ASP A 526 -36.62 -16.67 -25.03
CA ASP A 526 -35.17 -16.59 -25.27
C ASP A 526 -34.39 -16.05 -24.06
N GLY A 527 -35.09 -15.66 -22.99
CA GLY A 527 -34.51 -15.10 -21.77
C GLY A 527 -34.09 -13.63 -21.87
N MET A 528 -34.15 -13.03 -23.06
CA MET A 528 -33.57 -11.71 -23.33
C MET A 528 -34.43 -10.55 -22.83
N GLY A 529 -35.75 -10.72 -22.78
CA GLY A 529 -36.70 -9.75 -22.24
C GLY A 529 -37.13 -8.65 -23.21
N PHE A 530 -36.80 -8.74 -24.50
CA PHE A 530 -37.14 -7.71 -25.49
C PHE A 530 -38.36 -8.09 -26.34
N LEU A 531 -39.22 -7.12 -26.62
CA LEU A 531 -40.40 -7.28 -27.47
C LEU A 531 -40.44 -6.20 -28.56
N ASP A 532 -41.16 -6.47 -29.65
CA ASP A 532 -41.42 -5.48 -30.69
C ASP A 532 -42.52 -4.48 -30.29
N THR A 533 -43.44 -4.87 -29.40
CA THR A 533 -44.56 -4.04 -28.94
C THR A 533 -44.80 -4.24 -27.44
N VAL A 534 -45.13 -3.15 -26.74
CA VAL A 534 -45.60 -3.17 -25.35
C VAL A 534 -46.92 -2.41 -25.21
N SER A 535 -47.75 -2.81 -24.25
CA SER A 535 -49.06 -2.21 -23.96
C SER A 535 -49.25 -2.03 -22.46
N THR A 536 -50.41 -1.51 -22.04
CA THR A 536 -50.79 -1.44 -20.62
C THR A 536 -50.79 -2.80 -19.92
N GLU A 537 -50.95 -3.91 -20.66
CA GLU A 537 -50.91 -5.27 -20.11
C GLU A 537 -49.49 -5.75 -19.79
N SER A 538 -48.46 -5.07 -20.31
CA SER A 538 -47.05 -5.42 -20.09
C SER A 538 -46.56 -5.07 -18.67
N GLY A 539 -47.34 -4.33 -17.88
CA GLY A 539 -46.95 -3.84 -16.55
C GLY A 539 -45.80 -2.84 -16.64
N THR A 540 -44.82 -2.97 -15.75
CA THR A 540 -43.57 -2.20 -15.86
C THR A 540 -42.76 -2.60 -17.10
N VAL A 541 -42.33 -1.61 -17.88
CA VAL A 541 -41.53 -1.74 -19.10
C VAL A 541 -40.33 -0.79 -19.08
N GLY A 542 -39.35 -1.09 -19.92
CA GLY A 542 -38.18 -0.27 -20.20
C GLY A 542 -38.14 0.12 -21.68
N ILE A 543 -37.88 1.39 -21.97
CA ILE A 543 -37.77 1.91 -23.33
C ILE A 543 -36.36 2.44 -23.57
N ILE A 544 -35.73 2.00 -24.66
CA ILE A 544 -34.49 2.58 -25.18
C ILE A 544 -34.85 3.44 -26.38
N LEU A 545 -34.40 4.70 -26.34
CA LEU A 545 -34.61 5.69 -27.40
C LEU A 545 -33.30 5.98 -28.14
N ASP A 546 -33.41 6.55 -29.33
CA ASP A 546 -32.27 7.07 -30.07
C ASP A 546 -31.67 8.33 -29.43
N LYS A 547 -32.51 9.19 -28.85
CA LYS A 547 -32.12 10.38 -28.10
C LYS A 547 -33.03 10.64 -26.89
N THR A 548 -32.51 11.32 -25.88
CA THR A 548 -33.27 11.66 -24.67
C THR A 548 -32.74 12.88 -23.93
N ALA A 549 -33.65 13.63 -23.29
CA ALA A 549 -33.32 14.70 -22.35
C ALA A 549 -33.36 14.25 -20.88
N PHE A 550 -33.83 13.03 -20.62
CA PHE A 550 -33.84 12.45 -19.28
C PHE A 550 -32.43 12.12 -18.83
N TYR A 551 -32.09 12.49 -17.61
CA TYR A 551 -30.85 12.07 -16.97
C TYR A 551 -31.01 10.74 -16.28
N ALA A 552 -30.17 9.80 -16.70
CA ALA A 552 -29.98 8.54 -15.99
C ALA A 552 -29.22 8.78 -14.67
N GLU A 553 -29.54 7.99 -13.65
CA GLU A 553 -28.84 8.03 -12.36
C GLU A 553 -27.32 7.87 -12.56
N ALA A 554 -26.56 8.90 -12.17
CA ALA A 554 -25.12 8.96 -12.38
C ALA A 554 -24.48 10.03 -11.48
N GLY A 555 -23.23 9.80 -11.07
CA GLY A 555 -22.42 10.78 -10.34
C GLY A 555 -22.99 11.15 -8.96
N GLY A 556 -23.76 10.26 -8.32
CA GLY A 556 -24.43 10.51 -7.04
C GLY A 556 -25.79 11.19 -7.17
N GLN A 557 -26.15 11.70 -8.35
CA GLN A 557 -27.46 12.28 -8.64
C GLN A 557 -28.46 11.21 -9.08
N ILE A 558 -29.64 11.20 -8.45
CA ILE A 558 -30.75 10.33 -8.85
C ILE A 558 -31.31 10.70 -10.23
N TYR A 559 -31.92 9.71 -10.88
CA TYR A 559 -32.54 9.83 -12.19
C TYR A 559 -33.70 10.84 -12.27
N ASP A 560 -34.03 11.25 -13.49
CA ASP A 560 -35.23 12.03 -13.81
C ASP A 560 -36.51 11.18 -13.85
N THR A 561 -37.65 11.86 -13.71
CA THR A 561 -38.99 11.31 -13.93
C THR A 561 -39.74 12.19 -14.94
N GLY A 562 -40.84 11.69 -15.51
CA GLY A 562 -41.58 12.43 -16.52
C GLY A 562 -42.53 11.55 -17.32
N VAL A 563 -42.79 11.94 -18.57
CA VAL A 563 -43.72 11.25 -19.46
C VAL A 563 -43.08 11.05 -20.84
N ILE A 564 -43.31 9.89 -21.43
CA ILE A 564 -43.02 9.59 -22.84
C ILE A 564 -44.35 9.28 -23.52
N GLN A 565 -44.68 9.93 -24.64
CA GLN A 565 -46.01 9.80 -25.25
C GLN A 565 -46.02 9.96 -26.77
N SER A 566 -47.04 9.39 -27.42
CA SER A 566 -47.44 9.64 -28.80
C SER A 566 -48.85 10.24 -28.81
N GLU A 567 -49.46 10.42 -29.99
CA GLU A 567 -50.86 10.87 -30.08
C GLU A 567 -51.86 9.90 -29.41
N ASN A 568 -51.53 8.60 -29.32
CA ASN A 568 -52.47 7.55 -28.91
C ASN A 568 -51.98 6.69 -27.72
N ALA A 569 -50.80 6.97 -27.18
CA ALA A 569 -50.22 6.21 -26.08
C ALA A 569 -49.37 7.10 -25.17
N SER A 570 -49.31 6.78 -23.88
CA SER A 570 -48.53 7.55 -22.90
C SER A 570 -48.00 6.65 -21.79
N MET A 571 -46.75 6.86 -21.40
CA MET A 571 -46.05 6.15 -20.33
C MET A 571 -45.48 7.13 -19.32
N THR A 572 -45.71 6.85 -18.03
CA THR A 572 -45.04 7.56 -16.95
C THR A 572 -43.67 6.95 -16.70
N VAL A 573 -42.63 7.77 -16.75
CA VAL A 573 -41.24 7.39 -16.44
C VAL A 573 -40.98 7.56 -14.95
N ASN A 574 -40.71 6.45 -14.27
CA ASN A 574 -40.47 6.40 -12.83
C ASN A 574 -38.99 6.24 -12.48
N ALA A 575 -38.17 5.73 -13.40
CA ALA A 575 -36.71 5.65 -13.24
C ALA A 575 -36.00 5.69 -14.59
N VAL A 576 -34.74 6.15 -14.60
CA VAL A 576 -33.90 6.20 -15.80
C VAL A 576 -32.50 5.72 -15.45
N LEU A 577 -32.00 4.70 -16.15
CA LEU A 577 -30.73 4.05 -15.83
C LEU A 577 -29.83 3.99 -17.07
N ALA A 578 -28.53 4.09 -16.87
CA ALA A 578 -27.53 3.97 -17.93
C ALA A 578 -26.89 2.58 -17.89
N TYR A 579 -26.84 1.90 -19.03
CA TYR A 579 -26.23 0.59 -19.20
C TYR A 579 -25.27 0.62 -20.40
N GLY A 580 -23.99 0.89 -20.13
CA GLY A 580 -23.01 1.09 -21.19
C GLY A 580 -23.39 2.29 -22.06
N GLN A 581 -23.68 2.03 -23.35
CA GLN A 581 -24.03 3.04 -24.35
C GLN A 581 -25.54 3.32 -24.49
N PHE A 582 -26.38 2.69 -23.66
CA PHE A 582 -27.84 2.80 -23.74
C PHE A 582 -28.44 3.46 -22.50
N VAL A 583 -29.49 4.26 -22.71
CA VAL A 583 -30.32 4.82 -21.63
C VAL A 583 -31.66 4.11 -21.61
N LEU A 584 -31.98 3.49 -20.48
CA LEU A 584 -33.22 2.75 -20.25
C LEU A 584 -34.20 3.58 -19.42
N HIS A 585 -35.37 3.87 -19.99
CA HIS A 585 -36.45 4.60 -19.33
C HIS A 585 -37.46 3.60 -18.79
N LEU A 586 -37.53 3.46 -17.46
CA LEU A 586 -38.41 2.52 -16.78
C LEU A 586 -39.71 3.18 -16.37
N GLY A 587 -40.83 2.53 -16.64
CA GLY A 587 -42.15 3.09 -16.43
C GLY A 587 -43.28 2.11 -16.68
N ALA A 588 -44.51 2.59 -16.59
CA ALA A 588 -45.70 1.85 -16.95
C ALA A 588 -46.56 2.67 -17.91
N LEU A 589 -47.12 2.02 -18.92
CA LEU A 589 -48.04 2.68 -19.85
C LEU A 589 -49.34 3.01 -19.12
N THR A 590 -49.80 4.25 -19.27
CA THR A 590 -51.08 4.71 -18.73
C THR A 590 -52.23 4.37 -19.68
N HIS A 591 -51.98 4.41 -21.00
CA HIS A 591 -52.89 3.97 -22.05
C HIS A 591 -52.13 3.72 -23.37
N GLY A 592 -52.73 2.95 -24.27
CA GLY A 592 -52.19 2.67 -25.61
C GLY A 592 -51.08 1.62 -25.63
N SER A 593 -50.30 1.64 -26.72
CA SER A 593 -49.17 0.74 -26.94
C SER A 593 -48.03 1.46 -27.66
N PHE A 594 -46.80 1.04 -27.43
CA PHE A 594 -45.63 1.47 -28.19
C PHE A 594 -45.03 0.29 -28.96
N GLN A 595 -44.49 0.59 -30.13
CA GLN A 595 -43.78 -0.34 -31.00
C GLN A 595 -42.35 0.16 -31.29
N VAL A 596 -41.42 -0.77 -31.51
CA VAL A 596 -40.08 -0.43 -32.01
C VAL A 596 -40.20 0.33 -33.34
N GLY A 597 -39.51 1.46 -33.43
CA GLY A 597 -39.56 2.38 -34.57
C GLY A 597 -40.54 3.55 -34.41
N ASP A 598 -41.42 3.53 -33.40
CA ASP A 598 -42.33 4.65 -33.11
C ASP A 598 -41.56 5.94 -32.83
N SER A 599 -42.16 7.06 -33.20
CA SER A 599 -41.67 8.41 -32.91
C SER A 599 -42.46 8.99 -31.74
N LEU A 600 -41.78 9.27 -30.63
CA LEU A 600 -42.38 9.68 -29.36
C LEU A 600 -41.91 11.07 -28.94
N SER A 601 -42.76 11.74 -28.16
CA SER A 601 -42.43 12.96 -27.43
C SER A 601 -41.99 12.63 -26.01
N CYS A 602 -40.90 13.24 -25.56
CA CYS A 602 -40.30 13.09 -24.25
C CYS A 602 -40.46 14.38 -23.44
N GLN A 603 -41.08 14.27 -22.27
CA GLN A 603 -41.29 15.40 -21.36
C GLN A 603 -40.71 15.07 -19.97
N VAL A 604 -39.61 15.72 -19.61
CA VAL A 604 -39.00 15.62 -18.28
C VAL A 604 -39.79 16.46 -17.28
N ASP A 605 -39.97 15.96 -16.05
CA ASP A 605 -40.48 16.74 -14.93
C ASP A 605 -39.40 17.71 -14.43
N TYR A 606 -39.35 18.88 -15.08
CA TYR A 606 -38.39 19.91 -14.73
C TYR A 606 -38.65 20.54 -13.35
N GLN A 607 -39.87 20.42 -12.79
CA GLN A 607 -40.14 20.87 -11.42
C GLN A 607 -39.41 20.01 -10.40
N ARG A 608 -39.33 18.68 -10.63
CA ARG A 608 -38.51 17.77 -9.82
C ARG A 608 -37.02 17.89 -10.14
N ARG A 609 -36.66 18.09 -11.41
CA ARG A 609 -35.26 18.27 -11.86
C ARG A 609 -34.59 19.46 -11.19
N ASN A 610 -35.29 20.59 -11.08
CA ASN A 610 -34.74 21.85 -10.62
C ASN A 610 -34.06 21.77 -9.23
N PRO A 611 -34.72 21.26 -8.16
CA PRO A 611 -34.06 21.11 -6.87
C PRO A 611 -32.94 20.06 -6.89
N ILE A 612 -33.04 19.01 -7.70
CA ILE A 612 -31.97 17.98 -7.83
C ILE A 612 -30.71 18.60 -8.45
N ALA A 613 -30.85 19.32 -9.57
CA ALA A 613 -29.74 19.97 -10.24
C ALA A 613 -29.12 21.08 -9.37
N SER A 614 -29.94 21.80 -8.61
CA SER A 614 -29.48 22.76 -7.60
C SER A 614 -28.65 22.07 -6.51
N ASN A 615 -29.13 20.94 -5.97
CA ASN A 615 -28.37 20.16 -5.00
C ASN A 615 -27.06 19.62 -5.59
N HIS A 616 -27.05 19.10 -6.82
CA HIS A 616 -25.81 18.65 -7.47
C HIS A 616 -24.83 19.83 -7.62
N THR A 617 -25.29 20.98 -8.11
CA THR A 617 -24.45 22.19 -8.17
C THR A 617 -23.89 22.55 -6.79
N MET A 618 -24.72 22.49 -5.75
CA MET A 618 -24.29 22.70 -4.37
C MET A 618 -23.35 21.63 -3.83
N THR A 619 -23.31 20.42 -4.42
CA THR A 619 -22.27 19.42 -4.11
C THR A 619 -20.91 19.94 -4.51
N HIS A 620 -20.79 20.52 -5.71
CA HIS A 620 -19.54 21.09 -6.21
C HIS A 620 -19.16 22.35 -5.43
N VAL A 621 -20.12 23.21 -5.12
CA VAL A 621 -19.88 24.40 -4.29
C VAL A 621 -19.45 24.00 -2.87
N LEU A 622 -20.10 23.01 -2.26
CA LEU A 622 -19.73 22.49 -0.95
C LEU A 622 -18.34 21.87 -0.98
N ASN A 623 -18.01 21.06 -1.99
CA ASN A 623 -16.68 20.50 -2.16
C ASN A 623 -15.62 21.61 -2.29
N PHE A 624 -15.88 22.62 -3.12
CA PHE A 624 -15.00 23.78 -3.25
C PHE A 624 -14.85 24.56 -1.93
N ALA A 625 -15.94 24.79 -1.21
CA ALA A 625 -15.92 25.49 0.07
C ALA A 625 -15.21 24.68 1.16
N LEU A 626 -15.41 23.36 1.20
CA LEU A 626 -14.70 22.47 2.12
C LEU A 626 -13.21 22.47 1.82
N LYS A 627 -12.82 22.37 0.54
CA LYS A 627 -11.43 22.54 0.12
C LYS A 627 -10.87 23.88 0.59
N HIS A 628 -11.51 24.98 0.21
CA HIS A 628 -11.01 26.30 0.56
C HIS A 628 -10.91 26.51 2.07
N VAL A 629 -11.99 26.28 2.83
CA VAL A 629 -12.02 26.53 4.27
C VAL A 629 -11.10 25.55 5.03
N LEU A 630 -11.10 24.28 4.67
CA LEU A 630 -10.38 23.25 5.41
C LEU A 630 -8.93 23.10 4.96
N GLU A 631 -8.58 23.33 3.70
CA GLU A 631 -7.20 23.39 3.23
C GLU A 631 -6.51 24.68 3.72
N ASP A 632 -7.22 25.83 3.77
CA ASP A 632 -6.65 27.07 4.32
C ASP A 632 -6.46 27.01 5.84
N SER A 633 -7.37 26.34 6.56
CA SER A 633 -7.28 26.18 8.03
C SER A 633 -6.44 24.97 8.47
N HIS A 634 -6.21 24.02 7.55
CA HIS A 634 -5.35 22.86 7.73
C HIS A 634 -4.55 22.63 6.44
N ALA A 635 -3.39 23.30 6.33
CA ALA A 635 -2.51 23.31 5.16
C ALA A 635 -2.09 21.92 4.61
N ASN A 636 -2.38 20.84 5.34
CA ASN A 636 -1.98 19.47 5.03
C ASN A 636 -3.17 18.50 4.88
N ALA A 637 -4.41 18.99 4.91
CA ALA A 637 -5.60 18.15 4.74
C ALA A 637 -5.99 18.07 3.27
N THR A 638 -5.91 16.89 2.64
CA THR A 638 -6.47 16.68 1.29
C THR A 638 -7.95 16.33 1.42
N ILE A 639 -8.83 17.21 0.92
CA ILE A 639 -10.27 16.99 0.91
C ILE A 639 -10.66 16.22 -0.35
N ASP A 640 -10.79 14.90 -0.21
CA ASP A 640 -11.27 14.03 -1.28
C ASP A 640 -12.72 13.63 -1.04
N GLN A 641 -13.52 13.69 -2.09
CA GLN A 641 -14.86 13.11 -2.09
C GLN A 641 -14.78 11.58 -1.91
N LYS A 642 -15.50 11.04 -0.92
CA LYS A 642 -15.63 9.60 -0.65
C LYS A 642 -17.01 9.05 -1.00
N GLY A 643 -18.02 9.92 -1.11
CA GLY A 643 -19.38 9.55 -1.47
C GLY A 643 -20.23 10.76 -1.76
N SER A 644 -21.23 10.60 -2.61
CA SER A 644 -22.26 11.62 -2.82
C SER A 644 -23.61 10.95 -3.09
N SER A 645 -24.67 11.53 -2.55
CA SER A 645 -26.05 11.15 -2.82
C SER A 645 -26.91 12.40 -2.87
N VAL A 646 -27.54 12.62 -4.03
CA VAL A 646 -28.28 13.84 -4.34
C VAL A 646 -29.69 13.47 -4.79
N ASP A 647 -30.67 13.81 -3.98
CA ASP A 647 -32.09 13.70 -4.31
C ASP A 647 -32.78 15.08 -4.25
N SER A 648 -34.09 15.12 -4.53
CA SER A 648 -34.85 16.38 -4.57
C SER A 648 -35.05 17.02 -3.19
N SER A 649 -34.87 16.27 -2.11
CA SER A 649 -35.12 16.68 -0.73
C SER A 649 -33.84 16.91 0.08
N ARG A 650 -32.74 16.25 -0.29
CA ARG A 650 -31.48 16.30 0.44
C ARG A 650 -30.27 16.06 -0.46
N LEU A 651 -29.15 16.55 0.05
CA LEU A 651 -27.81 16.29 -0.43
C LEU A 651 -27.00 15.68 0.71
N ARG A 652 -26.32 14.57 0.44
CA ARG A 652 -25.29 13.99 1.31
C ARG A 652 -23.96 14.04 0.57
N PHE A 653 -22.95 14.59 1.22
CA PHE A 653 -21.58 14.65 0.72
C PHE A 653 -20.64 14.08 1.77
N ASP A 654 -19.98 12.97 1.41
CA ASP A 654 -19.03 12.29 2.27
C ASP A 654 -17.63 12.63 1.76
N PHE A 655 -16.74 13.10 2.63
CA PHE A 655 -15.38 13.51 2.28
C PHE A 655 -14.37 13.05 3.32
N SER A 656 -13.11 12.91 2.93
CA SER A 656 -12.02 12.65 3.88
C SER A 656 -11.72 13.92 4.65
N PHE A 657 -11.94 13.88 5.95
CA PHE A 657 -11.44 14.90 6.85
C PHE A 657 -11.11 14.27 8.20
N PRO A 658 -9.97 14.66 8.80
CA PRO A 658 -9.42 14.04 10.01
C PRO A 658 -10.29 14.03 11.28
N LYS A 659 -11.27 14.93 11.34
CA LYS A 659 -12.10 15.13 12.54
C LYS A 659 -13.53 15.54 12.15
N PRO A 660 -14.51 15.43 13.05
CA PRO A 660 -15.82 16.03 12.83
C PRO A 660 -15.69 17.54 12.61
N LEU A 661 -16.54 18.09 11.73
CA LEU A 661 -16.68 19.54 11.62
C LEU A 661 -17.24 20.10 12.94
N SER A 662 -16.63 21.19 13.42
CA SER A 662 -16.98 21.85 14.69
C SER A 662 -18.24 22.69 14.60
#